data_AF-A0A4Q2SF63-F1
#
_entry.id   AF-A0A4Q2SF63-F1
#
_cell.length_a   1.000
_cell.length_b   1.000
_cell.length_c   1.000
_cell.angle_alpha   90.00
_cell.angle_beta   90.00
_cell.angle_gamma   90.00
#
_symmetry.space_group_name_H-M   'P 1'
#
loop_
_entity.id
_entity.type
_entity.pdbx_description
1 polymer ?
#
loop_
_entity_poly.entity_id
_entity_poly.type
_entity_poly.pdbx_seq_one_letter_code
_entity_poly.pdbx_strand_id
1 'polypeptide(L)'
;MTVAGVRTLVVSALAAAVAVRVTATQPLAGAYARIAADPTGALRGAADGWTVSGTLGDATAQGLREVPVAAFFWLADVLGLPPVGGRAAWSVLVLVLAVVGAVRLARAQAPGSAVRDDHDHGADEPWTPWFGAALFACAPVLVTTVQHSPGDALVVAVLPWVLVPLVRREDGWRAAARSSVWLGLAGAGTPPWALAALAAGAVAAVATSRRPRGTRQLVRWSVLAVVSSSWWIVAYVWEAAYATDLSGLARTGLSTSALADSLGLPGRGWWAVLVLLAPVAVAGCAIAFRVAGDLAVAGALLALAGAAVVLGAASGEWPAWLPLPASAATVTDALATPWVVLAGWVGLAALLAWTPLVDHLLARVPRAGASQPARETGVVVASVAVLAVGVVGPVLVAQEDAAEPVATDPSVWAQVAEWSATAPPGRVLVLPAAADGRVEPAVTDALRDRPWISRDTLPLSGPGATAALDSAIGRLSRGHDGAGTAAALRHLGVSYVLLRNDVAPAADRDRPLALVRHALVREGASRVAVVLPGGAEQGVPGIVDLGVRDPSGSLEIWAVDQASDGTVLDDGLLAVSGDPAVVGDLADAGLAPGAALALGPAPEGAAGIVSDSARRQDVDQLVPSDPYGPVLAEGEPRTVRPAGAAAEPTASSVLSGAQEVRASSSAADLDGSRRRTGAVPSAAVDGNAFTAWQSRRGAVVSEWWEIAFDGATDLTGGTLQVVQNAFSTSLVTRVRLESDAGTTEVDVPVDGLVGIGAAGRTERLRVVATAVSGTTDATRSFAISELTLPGLAVREELVVDGPDADTWVLAARPPSFATCVPSYPIGGSGDPAASETVCNRSVAVDGPDAGPLLRVLRTEQGGEVAGRVWMRAADSSQSSDLAAQLARPTIVATGSSTASPDLVSGPQAAVDADPATAWRPAADDEAPTLELSWDRATRVSGLRVTTAERQLSTRPTHVVVSYGDGTESATGEIGDDGVVELPPVRTRSLSVRFEAETQQTSVDSLTAGARPVPMTVSEVEVLGGPDVAYEADEVDELPCGSGPDVSVGGESYQTAVSASARQVVEAAVVTATLCERPVLRAGEVAVRIDATFSWIPLGVVLSPPGGPLGTVDDLSAESFGPAGVPVGTIGATGGAGGAEIDVDGPATVVLAVPAGKGWTAVADGRELPSLTVDGWAQAWQAPDGSSRVRLRYSSVEELRVAAGVAALGWVAVLLLAVSSRSRTRRPGMPRR
;
A
#
# COMPACT_ATOMS: atom_id res chain seq x y z
N MET A 1 26.01 -46.17 -23.31
CA MET A 1 25.99 -44.75 -22.86
C MET A 1 27.40 -44.21 -23.00
N THR A 2 27.61 -43.06 -23.64
CA THR A 2 28.95 -42.45 -23.75
C THR A 2 29.38 -41.87 -22.39
N VAL A 3 30.67 -41.77 -22.12
CA VAL A 3 31.23 -41.15 -20.89
C VAL A 3 30.65 -39.74 -20.68
N ALA A 4 30.55 -38.96 -21.76
CA ALA A 4 29.91 -37.64 -21.74
C ALA A 4 28.43 -37.68 -21.33
N GLY A 5 27.69 -38.72 -21.73
CA GLY A 5 26.31 -38.93 -21.32
C GLY A 5 26.20 -39.22 -19.82
N VAL A 6 27.10 -40.04 -19.27
CA VAL A 6 27.15 -40.34 -17.83
C VAL A 6 27.48 -39.09 -17.01
N ARG A 7 28.48 -38.31 -17.41
CA ARG A 7 28.85 -37.06 -16.70
C ARG A 7 27.73 -36.02 -16.71
N THR A 8 27.04 -35.89 -17.85
CA THR A 8 25.88 -34.99 -17.95
C THR A 8 24.75 -35.45 -17.03
N LEU A 9 24.51 -36.77 -16.93
CA LEU A 9 23.52 -37.33 -16.01
C LEU A 9 23.89 -37.06 -14.55
N VAL A 10 25.17 -37.20 -14.17
CA VAL A 10 25.65 -36.90 -12.80
C VAL A 10 25.41 -35.42 -12.43
N VAL A 11 25.80 -34.47 -13.29
CA VAL A 11 25.58 -33.05 -13.01
C VAL A 11 24.09 -32.70 -13.00
N SER A 12 23.30 -33.31 -13.89
CA SER A 12 21.84 -33.13 -13.92
C SER A 12 21.19 -33.67 -12.65
N ALA A 13 21.64 -34.81 -12.13
CA ALA A 13 21.16 -35.38 -10.87
C ALA A 13 21.51 -34.49 -9.67
N LEU A 14 22.70 -33.88 -9.66
CA LEU A 14 23.09 -32.93 -8.62
C LEU A 14 22.23 -31.65 -8.67
N ALA A 15 22.01 -31.08 -9.85
CA ALA A 15 21.13 -29.93 -10.01
C ALA A 15 19.67 -30.26 -9.62
N ALA A 16 19.19 -31.47 -9.95
CA ALA A 16 17.88 -31.95 -9.52
C ALA A 16 17.79 -32.09 -7.98
N ALA A 17 18.85 -32.59 -7.32
CA ALA A 17 18.89 -32.67 -5.86
C ALA A 17 18.83 -31.29 -5.20
N VAL A 18 19.52 -30.29 -5.76
CA VAL A 18 19.42 -28.89 -5.32
C VAL A 18 18.00 -28.37 -5.50
N ALA A 19 17.39 -28.60 -6.68
CA ALA A 19 16.02 -28.20 -6.98
C ALA A 19 15.04 -28.73 -5.92
N VAL A 20 15.07 -30.05 -5.69
CA VAL A 20 14.18 -30.74 -4.75
C VAL A 20 14.38 -30.21 -3.34
N ARG A 21 15.63 -30.05 -2.89
CA ARG A 21 15.94 -29.55 -1.54
C ARG A 21 15.36 -28.15 -1.34
N VAL A 22 15.60 -27.22 -2.27
CA VAL A 22 15.12 -25.83 -2.16
C VAL A 22 13.59 -25.78 -2.23
N THR A 23 12.96 -26.58 -3.10
CA THR A 23 11.49 -26.63 -3.19
C THR A 23 10.81 -27.31 -2.01
N ALA A 24 11.52 -28.18 -1.27
CA ALA A 24 10.94 -28.91 -0.14
C ALA A 24 10.88 -28.08 1.14
N THR A 25 11.69 -27.01 1.23
CA THR A 25 11.81 -26.15 2.40
C THR A 25 10.89 -24.92 2.35
N GLN A 26 10.08 -24.75 1.30
CA GLN A 26 9.24 -23.57 1.11
C GLN A 26 7.78 -23.97 0.77
N PRO A 27 6.75 -23.23 1.22
CA PRO A 27 5.36 -23.47 0.81
C PRO A 27 5.15 -23.12 -0.66
N LEU A 28 4.07 -23.64 -1.29
CA LEU A 28 3.66 -23.17 -2.63
C LEU A 28 3.21 -21.70 -2.52
N ALA A 29 3.58 -20.88 -3.49
CA ALA A 29 3.30 -19.44 -3.48
C ALA A 29 3.20 -18.87 -4.90
N GLY A 30 2.59 -17.70 -5.01
CA GLY A 30 2.53 -16.89 -6.24
C GLY A 30 1.93 -17.64 -7.42
N ALA A 31 2.60 -17.54 -8.58
CA ALA A 31 2.15 -18.19 -9.81
C ALA A 31 2.01 -19.72 -9.68
N TYR A 32 2.84 -20.38 -8.86
CA TYR A 32 2.73 -21.83 -8.66
C TYR A 32 1.43 -22.21 -7.97
N ALA A 33 1.03 -21.48 -6.92
CA ALA A 33 -0.15 -21.81 -6.12
C ALA A 33 -1.43 -21.59 -6.92
N ARG A 34 -1.57 -20.42 -7.53
CA ARG A 34 -2.66 -20.08 -8.45
C ARG A 34 -2.81 -21.10 -9.58
N ILE A 35 -1.74 -21.40 -10.32
CA ILE A 35 -1.80 -22.32 -11.47
C ILE A 35 -2.06 -23.77 -11.02
N ALA A 36 -1.48 -24.21 -9.91
CA ALA A 36 -1.68 -25.57 -9.43
C ALA A 36 -3.08 -25.80 -8.85
N ALA A 37 -3.76 -24.73 -8.39
CA ALA A 37 -5.09 -24.80 -7.82
C ALA A 37 -6.20 -24.98 -8.86
N ASP A 38 -6.07 -24.39 -10.05
CA ASP A 38 -6.92 -24.69 -11.22
C ASP A 38 -6.11 -24.58 -12.53
N PRO A 39 -5.34 -25.62 -12.89
CA PRO A 39 -4.51 -25.57 -14.09
C PRO A 39 -5.34 -25.54 -15.38
N THR A 40 -6.57 -26.06 -15.33
CA THR A 40 -7.46 -26.05 -16.50
C THR A 40 -8.06 -24.67 -16.70
N GLY A 41 -8.47 -24.00 -15.63
CA GLY A 41 -8.89 -22.60 -15.63
C GLY A 41 -7.79 -21.68 -16.16
N ALA A 42 -6.56 -21.82 -15.66
CA ALA A 42 -5.40 -21.06 -16.14
C ALA A 42 -5.17 -21.19 -17.65
N LEU A 43 -5.37 -22.39 -18.22
CA LEU A 43 -5.28 -22.59 -19.67
C LEU A 43 -6.47 -22.01 -20.44
N ARG A 44 -7.70 -22.10 -19.91
CA ARG A 44 -8.89 -21.53 -20.56
C ARG A 44 -8.84 -20.01 -20.57
N GLY A 45 -8.40 -19.40 -19.47
CA GLY A 45 -8.32 -17.96 -19.29
C GLY A 45 -7.02 -17.31 -19.74
N ALA A 46 -6.09 -18.08 -20.34
CA ALA A 46 -4.78 -17.60 -20.75
C ALA A 46 -4.83 -16.35 -21.66
N ALA A 47 -5.93 -16.17 -22.40
CA ALA A 47 -6.14 -15.04 -23.30
C ALA A 47 -7.36 -14.19 -22.92
N ASP A 48 -7.71 -14.08 -21.63
CA ASP A 48 -8.81 -13.23 -21.15
C ASP A 48 -8.48 -11.75 -21.19
N GLY A 49 -7.20 -11.37 -21.20
CA GLY A 49 -6.78 -9.99 -21.48
C GLY A 49 -7.03 -9.00 -20.33
N TRP A 50 -7.78 -9.38 -19.30
CA TRP A 50 -8.18 -8.49 -18.21
C TRP A 50 -8.03 -9.20 -16.87
N THR A 51 -7.54 -8.48 -15.86
CA THR A 51 -7.40 -8.98 -14.49
C THR A 51 -7.90 -7.96 -13.48
N VAL A 52 -8.52 -8.46 -12.40
CA VAL A 52 -9.00 -7.69 -11.25
C VAL A 52 -8.42 -8.23 -9.93
N SER A 53 -7.44 -9.13 -10.03
CA SER A 53 -6.78 -9.73 -8.87
C SER A 53 -5.67 -8.81 -8.37
N GLY A 54 -5.86 -8.22 -7.20
CA GLY A 54 -4.90 -7.33 -6.55
C GLY A 54 -4.88 -5.90 -7.13
N THR A 55 -5.82 -5.55 -8.00
CA THR A 55 -5.92 -4.23 -8.66
C THR A 55 -7.40 -3.82 -8.82
N LEU A 56 -7.68 -2.55 -9.13
CA LEU A 56 -9.02 -2.09 -9.52
C LEU A 56 -9.45 -2.62 -10.91
N GLY A 57 -8.55 -3.32 -11.60
CA GLY A 57 -8.70 -3.73 -13.00
C GLY A 57 -7.54 -3.25 -13.86
N ASP A 58 -6.90 -4.14 -14.62
CA ASP A 58 -5.93 -3.74 -15.64
C ASP A 58 -5.87 -4.75 -16.81
N ALA A 59 -5.39 -4.28 -17.96
CA ALA A 59 -5.14 -5.14 -19.11
C ALA A 59 -3.90 -6.01 -18.87
N THR A 60 -3.97 -7.29 -19.23
CA THR A 60 -2.84 -8.21 -19.04
C THR A 60 -2.78 -9.29 -20.09
N ALA A 61 -1.57 -9.59 -20.56
CA ALA A 61 -1.24 -10.76 -21.38
C ALA A 61 -0.47 -11.81 -20.57
N GLN A 62 -0.47 -11.72 -19.23
CA GLN A 62 0.26 -12.63 -18.35
C GLN A 62 -0.17 -14.09 -18.53
N GLY A 63 -1.46 -14.35 -18.72
CA GLY A 63 -1.98 -15.71 -18.96
C GLY A 63 -1.32 -16.38 -20.17
N LEU A 64 -1.02 -15.64 -21.25
CA LEU A 64 -0.34 -16.16 -22.44
C LEU A 64 1.10 -16.57 -22.13
N ARG A 65 1.78 -15.86 -21.23
CA ARG A 65 3.15 -16.17 -20.80
C ARG A 65 3.19 -17.41 -19.91
N GLU A 66 2.15 -17.59 -19.09
CA GLU A 66 2.04 -18.69 -18.13
C GLU A 66 1.63 -20.03 -18.78
N VAL A 67 1.19 -20.04 -20.04
CA VAL A 67 0.77 -21.26 -20.77
C VAL A 67 1.74 -22.45 -20.63
N PRO A 68 3.08 -22.31 -20.74
CA PRO A 68 3.99 -23.45 -20.59
C PRO A 68 3.96 -24.05 -19.17
N VAL A 69 3.83 -23.20 -18.16
CA VAL A 69 3.75 -23.61 -16.75
C VAL A 69 2.38 -24.24 -16.48
N ALA A 70 1.30 -23.59 -16.93
CA ALA A 70 -0.06 -24.09 -16.80
C ALA A 70 -0.26 -25.44 -17.51
N ALA A 71 0.29 -25.61 -18.70
CA ALA A 71 0.26 -26.88 -19.42
C ALA A 71 1.03 -27.99 -18.68
N PHE A 72 2.13 -27.64 -18.01
CA PHE A 72 2.88 -28.59 -17.20
C PHE A 72 2.09 -29.01 -15.95
N PHE A 73 1.50 -28.06 -15.23
CA PHE A 73 0.69 -28.36 -14.05
C PHE A 73 -0.61 -29.08 -14.40
N TRP A 74 -1.22 -28.78 -15.55
CA TRP A 74 -2.33 -29.56 -16.09
C TRP A 74 -1.91 -31.02 -16.34
N LEU A 75 -0.73 -31.25 -16.91
CA LEU A 75 -0.21 -32.61 -17.09
C LEU A 75 0.09 -33.27 -15.74
N ALA A 76 0.66 -32.54 -14.78
CA ALA A 76 0.94 -33.05 -13.45
C ALA A 76 -0.35 -33.47 -12.71
N ASP A 77 -1.40 -32.65 -12.82
CA ASP A 77 -2.73 -32.91 -12.27
C ASP A 77 -3.37 -34.16 -12.92
N VAL A 78 -3.33 -34.26 -14.26
CA VAL A 78 -3.77 -35.46 -15.00
C VAL A 78 -3.02 -36.72 -14.60
N LEU A 79 -1.74 -36.59 -14.24
CA LEU A 79 -0.89 -37.70 -13.76
C LEU A 79 -1.07 -37.98 -12.25
N GLY A 80 -1.91 -37.23 -11.55
CA GLY A 80 -2.17 -37.38 -10.12
C GLY A 80 -1.01 -36.95 -9.22
N LEU A 81 -0.13 -36.05 -9.70
CA LEU A 81 0.93 -35.48 -8.88
C LEU A 81 0.37 -34.38 -7.99
N PRO A 82 0.66 -34.37 -6.67
CA PRO A 82 0.26 -33.28 -5.81
C PRO A 82 0.95 -31.97 -6.23
N PRO A 83 0.37 -30.78 -5.96
CA PRO A 83 0.93 -29.48 -6.35
C PRO A 83 2.42 -29.27 -6.00
N VAL A 84 2.83 -29.68 -4.80
CA VAL A 84 4.23 -29.62 -4.34
C VAL A 84 5.13 -30.51 -5.21
N GLY A 85 4.66 -31.70 -5.57
CA GLY A 85 5.34 -32.61 -6.48
C GLY A 85 5.43 -32.04 -7.90
N GLY A 86 4.37 -31.37 -8.37
CA GLY A 86 4.35 -30.64 -9.63
C GLY A 86 5.43 -29.53 -9.66
N ARG A 87 5.48 -28.69 -8.63
CA ARG A 87 6.52 -27.65 -8.52
C ARG A 87 7.93 -28.24 -8.51
N ALA A 88 8.18 -29.25 -7.70
CA ALA A 88 9.50 -29.90 -7.66
C ALA A 88 9.89 -30.47 -9.04
N ALA A 89 8.96 -31.11 -9.74
CA ALA A 89 9.20 -31.65 -11.07
C ALA A 89 9.48 -30.55 -12.12
N TRP A 90 8.78 -29.42 -12.05
CA TRP A 90 9.05 -28.25 -12.88
C TRP A 90 10.44 -27.67 -12.61
N SER A 91 10.80 -27.45 -11.34
CA SER A 91 12.11 -26.93 -10.94
C SER A 91 13.25 -27.84 -11.41
N VAL A 92 13.07 -29.16 -11.28
CA VAL A 92 14.02 -30.15 -11.82
C VAL A 92 14.11 -30.04 -13.35
N LEU A 93 12.99 -29.94 -14.05
CA LEU A 93 12.97 -29.80 -15.52
C LEU A 93 13.76 -28.57 -15.98
N VAL A 94 13.52 -27.41 -15.36
CA VAL A 94 14.19 -26.14 -15.70
C VAL A 94 15.69 -26.22 -15.43
N LEU A 95 16.10 -26.72 -14.26
CA LEU A 95 17.52 -26.85 -13.91
C LEU A 95 18.26 -27.87 -14.80
N VAL A 96 17.62 -29.00 -15.13
CA VAL A 96 18.19 -29.97 -16.07
C VAL A 96 18.30 -29.37 -17.47
N LEU A 97 17.30 -28.61 -17.92
CA LEU A 97 17.35 -27.88 -19.19
C LEU A 97 18.54 -26.91 -19.23
N ALA A 98 18.77 -26.16 -18.15
CA ALA A 98 19.90 -25.26 -17.99
C ALA A 98 21.24 -26.02 -18.05
N VAL A 99 21.40 -27.10 -17.28
CA VAL A 99 22.61 -27.94 -17.27
C VAL A 99 22.92 -28.46 -18.67
N VAL A 100 21.95 -29.06 -19.35
CA VAL A 100 22.17 -29.67 -20.67
C VAL A 100 22.54 -28.61 -21.71
N GLY A 101 21.88 -27.44 -21.68
CA GLY A 101 22.22 -26.30 -22.54
C GLY A 101 23.64 -25.79 -22.28
N ALA A 102 23.97 -25.58 -21.01
CA ALA A 102 25.26 -25.06 -20.59
C ALA A 102 26.41 -26.03 -20.91
N VAL A 103 26.23 -27.35 -20.70
CA VAL A 103 27.20 -28.37 -21.12
C VAL A 103 27.41 -28.32 -22.63
N ARG A 104 26.34 -28.21 -23.43
CA ARG A 104 26.44 -28.13 -24.90
C ARG A 104 27.20 -26.88 -25.36
N LEU A 105 26.99 -25.75 -24.68
CA LEU A 105 27.66 -24.49 -24.97
C LEU A 105 29.13 -24.52 -24.57
N ALA A 106 29.43 -24.96 -23.35
CA ALA A 106 30.79 -25.07 -22.83
C ALA A 106 31.65 -26.05 -23.66
N ARG A 107 31.07 -27.20 -24.06
CA ARG A 107 31.75 -28.15 -24.96
C ARG A 107 32.02 -27.59 -26.36
N ALA A 108 31.21 -26.64 -26.83
CA ALA A 108 31.47 -25.97 -28.10
C ALA A 108 32.74 -25.11 -28.08
N GLN A 109 33.20 -24.70 -26.88
CA GLN A 109 34.41 -23.91 -26.67
C GLN A 109 35.64 -24.74 -26.35
N ALA A 110 35.50 -26.05 -26.10
CA ALA A 110 36.62 -26.92 -25.74
C ALA A 110 37.65 -27.02 -26.90
N PRO A 111 38.96 -26.85 -26.63
CA PRO A 111 40.01 -27.00 -27.63
C PRO A 111 40.03 -28.44 -28.17
N GLY A 112 39.78 -28.62 -29.48
CA GLY A 112 39.90 -29.94 -30.15
C GLY A 112 38.60 -30.55 -30.69
N SER A 113 37.44 -29.93 -30.50
CA SER A 113 36.13 -30.42 -31.01
C SER A 113 35.99 -30.44 -32.54
N ALA A 114 37.01 -30.02 -33.30
CA ALA A 114 37.08 -30.14 -34.75
C ALA A 114 37.59 -31.52 -35.24
N VAL A 115 37.97 -32.42 -34.34
CA VAL A 115 38.45 -33.76 -34.70
C VAL A 115 37.32 -34.79 -34.52
N ARG A 116 36.68 -35.10 -35.65
CA ARG A 116 36.28 -36.44 -36.13
C ARG A 116 35.41 -37.30 -35.19
N ASP A 117 34.21 -37.61 -35.67
CA ASP A 117 33.36 -38.74 -35.24
C ASP A 117 34.09 -40.08 -35.42
N ASP A 118 35.07 -40.39 -34.58
CA ASP A 118 35.61 -41.74 -34.42
C ASP A 118 35.29 -42.23 -33.00
N HIS A 119 34.71 -43.43 -32.93
CA HIS A 119 33.95 -43.94 -31.79
C HIS A 119 34.74 -44.33 -30.53
N ASP A 120 36.04 -44.01 -30.42
CA ASP A 120 36.91 -44.72 -29.47
C ASP A 120 37.72 -43.91 -28.45
N HIS A 121 37.58 -42.57 -28.36
CA HIS A 121 38.36 -41.76 -27.38
C HIS A 121 37.49 -40.88 -26.47
N GLY A 122 36.46 -41.47 -25.83
CA GLY A 122 35.58 -40.76 -24.89
C GLY A 122 36.14 -40.57 -23.46
N ALA A 123 37.28 -41.19 -23.12
CA ALA A 123 37.79 -41.23 -21.74
C ALA A 123 38.59 -39.98 -21.31
N ASP A 124 39.19 -39.25 -22.27
CA ASP A 124 40.15 -38.17 -21.99
C ASP A 124 39.57 -36.74 -22.04
N GLU A 125 38.25 -36.57 -22.25
CA GLU A 125 37.64 -35.23 -22.22
C GLU A 125 37.72 -34.68 -20.77
N PRO A 126 38.20 -33.44 -20.53
CA PRO A 126 38.31 -32.87 -19.18
C PRO A 126 36.93 -32.55 -18.58
N TRP A 127 36.79 -32.57 -17.25
CA TRP A 127 35.53 -32.22 -16.56
C TRP A 127 35.16 -30.72 -16.66
N THR A 128 36.03 -29.89 -17.24
CA THR A 128 35.90 -28.42 -17.26
C THR A 128 34.55 -27.92 -17.81
N PRO A 129 33.95 -28.49 -18.88
CA PRO A 129 32.64 -28.03 -19.37
C PRO A 129 31.47 -28.36 -18.43
N TRP A 130 31.57 -29.48 -17.71
CA TRP A 130 30.54 -29.91 -16.75
C TRP A 130 30.57 -29.07 -15.47
N PHE A 131 31.75 -28.68 -14.99
CA PHE A 131 31.87 -27.74 -13.87
C PHE A 131 31.34 -26.35 -14.23
N GLY A 132 31.69 -25.80 -15.39
CA GLY A 132 31.14 -24.51 -15.85
C GLY A 132 29.61 -24.54 -15.97
N ALA A 133 29.07 -25.65 -16.47
CA ALA A 133 27.62 -25.85 -16.55
C ALA A 133 26.94 -25.95 -15.17
N ALA A 134 27.56 -26.62 -14.21
CA ALA A 134 27.07 -26.69 -12.84
C ALA A 134 27.06 -25.31 -12.16
N LEU A 135 28.11 -24.50 -12.35
CA LEU A 135 28.19 -23.14 -11.81
C LEU A 135 27.10 -22.23 -12.38
N PHE A 136 26.80 -22.34 -13.68
CA PHE A 136 25.71 -21.59 -14.30
C PHE A 136 24.33 -22.04 -13.79
N ALA A 137 24.09 -23.36 -13.73
CA ALA A 137 22.80 -23.91 -13.32
C ALA A 137 22.51 -23.70 -11.82
N CYS A 138 23.53 -23.76 -10.97
CA CYS A 138 23.40 -23.50 -9.54
C CYS A 138 23.68 -22.05 -9.16
N ALA A 139 23.72 -21.13 -10.14
CA ALA A 139 23.92 -19.71 -9.88
C ALA A 139 22.73 -19.13 -9.09
N PRO A 140 22.96 -18.14 -8.20
CA PRO A 140 21.89 -17.54 -7.39
C PRO A 140 20.69 -17.10 -8.22
N VAL A 141 20.96 -16.45 -9.35
CA VAL A 141 19.94 -15.98 -10.31
C VAL A 141 18.96 -17.08 -10.72
N LEU A 142 19.44 -18.26 -11.11
CA LEU A 142 18.54 -19.32 -11.60
C LEU A 142 17.83 -20.01 -10.43
N VAL A 143 18.52 -20.23 -9.31
CA VAL A 143 17.93 -20.88 -8.14
C VAL A 143 16.81 -20.04 -7.54
N THR A 144 16.99 -18.72 -7.43
CA THR A 144 15.99 -17.81 -6.86
C THR A 144 14.81 -17.60 -7.80
N THR A 145 15.06 -17.38 -9.10
CA THR A 145 13.99 -17.21 -10.09
C THR A 145 13.14 -18.47 -10.25
N VAL A 146 13.72 -19.68 -10.15
CA VAL A 146 12.95 -20.94 -10.18
C VAL A 146 11.90 -20.99 -9.06
N GLN A 147 12.18 -20.41 -7.88
CA GLN A 147 11.25 -20.43 -6.76
C GLN A 147 10.12 -19.40 -6.90
N HIS A 148 10.45 -18.20 -7.39
CA HIS A 148 9.53 -17.05 -7.35
C HIS A 148 8.84 -16.78 -8.71
N SER A 149 9.53 -17.04 -9.82
CA SER A 149 9.10 -16.65 -11.18
C SER A 149 9.34 -17.79 -12.18
N PRO A 150 8.44 -18.80 -12.24
CA PRO A 150 8.64 -20.01 -13.06
C PRO A 150 8.89 -19.74 -14.55
N GLY A 151 8.25 -18.72 -15.11
CA GLY A 151 8.45 -18.31 -16.50
C GLY A 151 9.83 -17.70 -16.75
N ASP A 152 10.28 -16.79 -15.88
CA ASP A 152 11.60 -16.16 -15.98
C ASP A 152 12.73 -17.18 -15.85
N ALA A 153 12.59 -18.09 -14.89
CA ALA A 153 13.51 -19.20 -14.70
C ALA A 153 13.70 -20.05 -15.97
N LEU A 154 12.59 -20.31 -16.69
CA LEU A 154 12.63 -21.02 -17.96
C LEU A 154 13.44 -20.23 -19.00
N VAL A 155 13.29 -18.91 -19.06
CA VAL A 155 14.06 -18.05 -19.97
C VAL A 155 15.56 -18.11 -19.66
N VAL A 156 15.94 -17.98 -18.39
CA VAL A 156 17.33 -18.10 -17.94
C VAL A 156 17.92 -19.45 -18.34
N ALA A 157 17.18 -20.54 -18.14
CA ALA A 157 17.61 -21.89 -18.50
C ALA A 157 17.82 -22.09 -20.00
N VAL A 158 17.09 -21.37 -20.86
CA VAL A 158 17.22 -21.48 -22.33
C VAL A 158 18.27 -20.55 -22.94
N LEU A 159 18.83 -19.60 -22.19
CA LEU A 159 19.90 -18.70 -22.69
C LEU A 159 21.06 -19.46 -23.36
N PRO A 160 21.61 -20.55 -22.78
CA PRO A 160 22.67 -21.31 -23.46
C PRO A 160 22.21 -21.92 -24.79
N TRP A 161 20.94 -22.35 -24.87
CA TRP A 161 20.38 -22.99 -26.06
C TRP A 161 20.20 -22.03 -27.23
N VAL A 162 19.90 -20.76 -26.96
CA VAL A 162 19.90 -19.70 -27.97
C VAL A 162 21.29 -19.57 -28.62
N LEU A 163 22.36 -19.68 -27.83
CA LEU A 163 23.74 -19.47 -28.29
C LEU A 163 24.39 -20.69 -28.97
N VAL A 164 24.06 -21.91 -28.54
CA VAL A 164 24.73 -23.14 -29.01
C VAL A 164 24.86 -23.23 -30.54
N PRO A 165 23.80 -23.06 -31.36
CA PRO A 165 23.90 -23.20 -32.81
C PRO A 165 24.74 -22.10 -33.47
N LEU A 166 24.73 -20.89 -32.90
CA LEU A 166 25.48 -19.73 -33.39
C LEU A 166 26.99 -19.90 -33.14
N VAL A 167 27.32 -20.42 -31.95
CA VAL A 167 28.71 -20.67 -31.52
C VAL A 167 29.32 -21.89 -32.21
N ARG A 168 28.54 -22.98 -32.39
CA ARG A 168 29.01 -24.23 -33.02
C ARG A 168 29.29 -24.14 -34.52
N ARG A 169 29.08 -22.97 -35.14
CA ARG A 169 29.34 -22.72 -36.56
C ARG A 169 28.43 -23.57 -37.48
N GLU A 170 27.21 -23.86 -37.02
CA GLU A 170 26.20 -24.53 -37.85
C GLU A 170 25.61 -23.50 -38.83
N ASP A 171 25.61 -23.82 -40.14
CA ASP A 171 25.09 -22.95 -41.20
C ASP A 171 23.78 -23.50 -41.79
N GLY A 172 22.83 -22.62 -42.10
CA GLY A 172 21.58 -22.97 -42.78
C GLY A 172 20.31 -22.58 -42.01
N TRP A 173 19.16 -22.69 -42.69
CA TRP A 173 17.84 -22.39 -42.11
C TRP A 173 17.53 -23.23 -40.86
N ARG A 174 18.03 -24.47 -40.78
CA ARG A 174 17.84 -25.33 -39.59
C ARG A 174 18.66 -24.88 -38.39
N ALA A 175 19.90 -24.48 -38.63
CA ALA A 175 20.77 -23.97 -37.57
C ALA A 175 20.20 -22.66 -36.99
N ALA A 176 19.71 -21.78 -37.87
CA ALA A 176 18.96 -20.59 -37.48
C ALA A 176 17.70 -20.97 -36.69
N ALA A 177 16.89 -21.91 -37.18
CA ALA A 177 15.67 -22.36 -36.50
C ALA A 177 15.92 -22.96 -35.11
N ARG A 178 16.99 -23.75 -34.95
CA ARG A 178 17.38 -24.34 -33.66
C ARG A 178 17.79 -23.31 -32.61
N SER A 179 18.28 -22.14 -33.02
CA SER A 179 18.56 -21.02 -32.12
C SER A 179 17.29 -20.21 -31.88
N SER A 180 16.61 -19.81 -32.95
CA SER A 180 15.44 -18.93 -32.88
C SER A 180 14.24 -19.57 -32.16
N VAL A 181 14.03 -20.88 -32.23
CA VAL A 181 12.88 -21.53 -31.55
C VAL A 181 12.86 -21.29 -30.04
N TRP A 182 14.04 -21.17 -29.40
CA TRP A 182 14.17 -20.85 -27.99
C TRP A 182 13.80 -19.40 -27.68
N LEU A 183 13.91 -18.49 -28.64
CA LEU A 183 13.42 -17.10 -28.51
C LEU A 183 11.90 -17.02 -28.51
N GLY A 184 11.21 -17.98 -29.11
CA GLY A 184 9.76 -18.09 -28.96
C GLY A 184 9.36 -18.58 -27.58
N LEU A 185 10.11 -19.53 -27.00
CA LEU A 185 9.91 -19.96 -25.62
C LEU A 185 10.32 -18.89 -24.60
N ALA A 186 11.26 -18.00 -24.96
CA ALA A 186 11.66 -16.87 -24.12
C ALA A 186 10.50 -15.92 -23.81
N GLY A 187 9.42 -15.92 -24.62
CA GLY A 187 8.19 -15.17 -24.33
C GLY A 187 7.37 -15.68 -23.14
N ALA A 188 7.73 -16.85 -22.58
CA ALA A 188 7.13 -17.35 -21.34
C ALA A 188 7.62 -16.59 -20.09
N GLY A 189 8.77 -15.92 -20.19
CA GLY A 189 9.21 -14.99 -19.17
C GLY A 189 8.71 -13.58 -19.44
N THR A 190 9.07 -12.71 -18.52
CA THR A 190 8.73 -11.29 -18.54
C THR A 190 9.44 -10.58 -19.68
N PRO A 191 8.91 -9.42 -20.14
CA PRO A 191 9.51 -8.68 -21.25
C PRO A 191 11.02 -8.42 -21.09
N PRO A 192 11.55 -8.03 -19.90
CA PRO A 192 12.99 -7.86 -19.72
C PRO A 192 13.80 -9.13 -20.00
N TRP A 193 13.35 -10.29 -19.52
CA TRP A 193 14.03 -11.57 -19.79
C TRP A 193 13.91 -12.02 -21.25
N ALA A 194 12.74 -11.87 -21.86
CA ALA A 194 12.52 -12.19 -23.27
C ALA A 194 13.41 -11.34 -24.18
N LEU A 195 13.49 -10.03 -23.92
CA LEU A 195 14.39 -9.10 -24.60
C LEU A 195 15.86 -9.44 -24.33
N ALA A 196 16.21 -9.86 -23.11
CA ALA A 196 17.56 -10.26 -22.76
C ALA A 196 18.03 -11.49 -23.55
N ALA A 197 17.16 -12.49 -23.74
CA ALA A 197 17.43 -13.65 -24.57
C ALA A 197 17.61 -13.26 -26.05
N LEU A 198 16.75 -12.37 -26.56
CA LEU A 198 16.85 -11.83 -27.92
C LEU A 198 18.16 -11.06 -28.13
N ALA A 199 18.54 -10.20 -27.18
CA ALA A 199 19.76 -9.41 -27.21
C ALA A 199 21.00 -10.31 -27.16
N ALA A 200 21.04 -11.31 -26.27
CA ALA A 200 22.13 -12.27 -26.20
C ALA A 200 22.31 -13.03 -27.53
N GLY A 201 21.20 -13.48 -28.13
CA GLY A 201 21.21 -14.11 -29.45
C GLY A 201 21.69 -13.17 -30.57
N ALA A 202 21.23 -11.92 -30.59
CA ALA A 202 21.60 -10.92 -31.58
C ALA A 202 23.08 -10.58 -31.50
N VAL A 203 23.59 -10.33 -30.28
CA VAL A 203 25.01 -10.08 -30.03
C VAL A 203 25.87 -11.25 -30.50
N ALA A 204 25.46 -12.49 -30.21
CA ALA A 204 26.18 -13.66 -30.68
C ALA A 204 26.14 -13.82 -32.20
N ALA A 205 25.00 -13.58 -32.85
CA ALA A 205 24.86 -13.62 -34.30
C ALA A 205 25.73 -12.55 -34.98
N VAL A 206 25.78 -11.34 -34.42
CA VAL A 206 26.62 -10.24 -34.90
C VAL A 206 28.11 -10.52 -34.67
N ALA A 207 28.50 -10.97 -33.47
CA ALA A 207 29.89 -11.31 -33.15
C ALA A 207 30.43 -12.42 -34.06
N THR A 208 29.58 -13.37 -34.45
CA THR A 208 29.92 -14.47 -35.37
C THR A 208 29.78 -14.11 -36.86
N SER A 209 29.19 -12.95 -37.19
CA SER A 209 28.94 -12.51 -38.58
C SER A 209 30.22 -12.20 -39.37
N ARG A 210 31.32 -11.87 -38.69
CA ARG A 210 32.64 -11.59 -39.28
C ARG A 210 33.30 -12.81 -39.91
N ARG A 211 32.64 -13.97 -39.85
CA ARG A 211 33.12 -15.27 -40.35
C ARG A 211 32.64 -15.52 -41.79
N PRO A 212 33.32 -16.39 -42.56
CA PRO A 212 32.86 -16.76 -43.91
C PRO A 212 31.44 -17.34 -43.85
N ARG A 213 30.53 -16.81 -44.68
CA ARG A 213 29.07 -17.08 -44.70
C ARG A 213 28.26 -16.52 -43.51
N GLY A 214 28.92 -15.89 -42.52
CA GLY A 214 28.31 -15.35 -41.31
C GLY A 214 27.21 -14.31 -41.57
N THR A 215 27.38 -13.43 -42.57
CA THR A 215 26.33 -12.44 -42.93
C THR A 215 25.04 -13.10 -43.42
N ARG A 216 25.12 -14.20 -44.18
CA ARG A 216 23.92 -14.93 -44.64
C ARG A 216 23.24 -15.65 -43.49
N GLN A 217 24.03 -16.16 -42.55
CA GLN A 217 23.51 -16.82 -41.36
C GLN A 217 22.86 -15.82 -40.40
N LEU A 218 23.44 -14.63 -40.24
CA LEU A 218 22.85 -13.51 -39.52
C LEU A 218 21.47 -13.16 -40.10
N VAL A 219 21.35 -12.94 -41.41
CA VAL A 219 20.05 -12.62 -42.05
C VAL A 219 19.01 -13.73 -41.82
N ARG A 220 19.39 -15.00 -42.00
CA ARG A 220 18.47 -16.13 -41.74
C ARG A 220 18.04 -16.21 -40.29
N TRP A 221 18.97 -16.02 -39.37
CA TRP A 221 18.68 -16.00 -37.94
C TRP A 221 17.77 -14.83 -37.59
N SER A 222 18.03 -13.61 -38.09
CA SER A 222 17.19 -12.44 -37.86
C SER A 222 15.74 -12.67 -38.31
N VAL A 223 15.54 -13.23 -39.51
CA VAL A 223 14.17 -13.54 -40.00
C VAL A 223 13.48 -14.55 -39.08
N LEU A 224 14.12 -15.66 -38.72
CA LEU A 224 13.50 -16.66 -37.85
C LEU A 224 13.35 -16.18 -36.40
N ALA A 225 14.25 -15.33 -35.92
CA ALA A 225 14.16 -14.70 -34.60
C ALA A 225 12.93 -13.80 -34.53
N VAL A 226 12.71 -12.94 -35.54
CA VAL A 226 11.50 -12.10 -35.63
C VAL A 226 10.23 -12.96 -35.65
N VAL A 227 10.17 -13.98 -36.50
CA VAL A 227 8.99 -14.86 -36.58
C VAL A 227 8.76 -15.58 -35.24
N SER A 228 9.81 -16.10 -34.62
CA SER A 228 9.71 -16.82 -33.36
C SER A 228 9.31 -15.93 -32.19
N SER A 229 9.75 -14.67 -32.19
CA SER A 229 9.46 -13.70 -31.13
C SER A 229 8.14 -12.95 -31.32
N SER A 230 7.52 -13.06 -32.50
CA SER A 230 6.37 -12.23 -32.88
C SER A 230 5.18 -12.33 -31.92
N TRP A 231 4.90 -13.51 -31.35
CA TRP A 231 3.71 -13.69 -30.51
C TRP A 231 3.80 -12.93 -29.18
N TRP A 232 4.95 -12.96 -28.53
CA TRP A 232 5.15 -12.25 -27.26
C TRP A 232 5.47 -10.77 -27.49
N ILE A 233 6.03 -10.40 -28.65
CA ILE A 233 6.16 -8.99 -29.05
C ILE A 233 4.77 -8.39 -29.26
N VAL A 234 3.87 -9.09 -29.96
CA VAL A 234 2.47 -8.67 -30.15
C VAL A 234 1.76 -8.54 -28.81
N ALA A 235 1.90 -9.53 -27.92
CA ALA A 235 1.34 -9.47 -26.57
C ALA A 235 1.86 -8.27 -25.78
N TYR A 236 3.17 -7.99 -25.85
CA TYR A 236 3.77 -6.84 -25.16
C TYR A 236 3.34 -5.50 -25.78
N VAL A 237 3.26 -5.38 -27.11
CA VAL A 237 2.76 -4.17 -27.77
C VAL A 237 1.29 -3.93 -27.45
N TRP A 238 0.50 -5.00 -27.35
CA TRP A 238 -0.88 -4.92 -26.91
C TRP A 238 -0.98 -4.46 -25.46
N GLU A 239 -0.20 -5.04 -24.54
CA GLU A 239 -0.16 -4.58 -23.14
C GLU A 239 0.29 -3.12 -23.06
N ALA A 240 1.33 -2.71 -23.80
CA ALA A 240 1.77 -1.33 -23.84
C ALA A 240 0.70 -0.35 -24.38
N ALA A 241 -0.28 -0.84 -25.15
CA ALA A 241 -1.35 -0.02 -25.69
C ALA A 241 -2.57 0.06 -24.76
N TYR A 242 -2.83 -0.97 -23.96
CA TYR A 242 -4.08 -1.13 -23.20
C TYR A 242 -3.89 -1.18 -21.68
N ALA A 243 -2.73 -1.62 -21.19
CA ALA A 243 -2.41 -1.71 -19.76
C ALA A 243 -1.89 -0.37 -19.23
N THR A 244 -1.96 -0.24 -17.91
CA THR A 244 -1.43 0.92 -17.20
C THR A 244 0.09 1.01 -17.37
N ASP A 245 0.60 2.17 -17.80
CA ASP A 245 2.05 2.42 -17.89
C ASP A 245 2.60 2.94 -16.56
N LEU A 246 3.50 2.15 -15.96
CA LEU A 246 4.20 2.48 -14.72
C LEU A 246 5.60 3.05 -14.94
N SER A 247 6.00 3.34 -16.18
CA SER A 247 7.34 3.85 -16.50
C SER A 247 7.69 5.12 -15.72
N GLY A 248 6.73 6.03 -15.52
CA GLY A 248 6.87 7.26 -14.74
C GLY A 248 6.94 7.09 -13.22
N LEU A 249 6.71 5.87 -12.72
CA LEU A 249 6.77 5.49 -11.30
C LEU A 249 8.01 4.64 -10.98
N ALA A 250 8.67 4.08 -12.00
CA ALA A 250 9.81 3.19 -11.84
C ALA A 250 11.11 3.97 -11.56
N ARG A 251 11.56 3.97 -10.29
CA ARG A 251 12.89 4.47 -9.90
C ARG A 251 13.96 3.42 -10.20
N THR A 252 14.89 3.65 -11.12
CA THR A 252 15.99 2.72 -11.40
C THR A 252 17.20 2.95 -10.48
N GLY A 253 16.94 3.20 -9.19
CA GLY A 253 18.01 3.30 -8.20
C GLY A 253 18.77 1.98 -8.15
N LEU A 254 19.97 1.93 -8.73
CA LEU A 254 20.87 0.78 -8.71
C LEU A 254 21.44 0.57 -7.30
N SER A 255 20.60 0.20 -6.34
CA SER A 255 21.03 -0.11 -4.97
C SER A 255 21.49 -1.57 -4.87
N THR A 256 22.61 -1.79 -4.19
CA THR A 256 23.12 -3.14 -3.92
C THR A 256 22.26 -3.90 -2.92
N SER A 257 21.48 -3.20 -2.10
CA SER A 257 20.44 -3.76 -1.23
C SER A 257 19.28 -4.34 -2.03
N ALA A 258 18.71 -3.60 -3.01
CA ALA A 258 17.63 -4.13 -3.85
C ALA A 258 18.04 -5.39 -4.62
N LEU A 259 19.30 -5.46 -5.10
CA LEU A 259 19.83 -6.67 -5.69
C LEU A 259 19.97 -7.82 -4.67
N ALA A 260 20.43 -7.52 -3.45
CA ALA A 260 20.53 -8.53 -2.39
C ALA A 260 19.14 -9.10 -2.06
N ASP A 261 18.14 -8.23 -1.88
CA ASP A 261 16.76 -8.60 -1.56
C ASP A 261 16.14 -9.46 -2.67
N SER A 262 16.30 -9.06 -3.95
CA SER A 262 15.78 -9.83 -5.09
C SER A 262 16.41 -11.22 -5.29
N LEU A 263 17.60 -11.44 -4.73
CA LEU A 263 18.29 -12.72 -4.75
C LEU A 263 18.13 -13.48 -3.43
N GLY A 264 17.32 -12.98 -2.49
CA GLY A 264 17.14 -13.56 -1.16
C GLY A 264 18.47 -13.72 -0.43
N LEU A 265 19.38 -12.75 -0.59
CA LEU A 265 20.65 -12.70 0.11
C LEU A 265 20.45 -11.91 1.41
N PRO A 266 21.12 -12.28 2.52
CA PRO A 266 21.02 -11.52 3.77
C PRO A 266 21.38 -10.07 3.50
N GLY A 267 20.67 -9.12 4.15
CA GLY A 267 20.66 -7.66 3.93
C GLY A 267 21.99 -6.89 4.04
N ARG A 268 23.13 -7.57 3.86
CA ARG A 268 24.45 -7.01 3.64
C ARG A 268 24.73 -6.93 2.13
N GLY A 269 24.67 -5.74 1.55
CA GLY A 269 24.84 -5.49 0.11
C GLY A 269 26.17 -5.94 -0.53
N TRP A 270 27.16 -6.42 0.23
CA TRP A 270 28.42 -6.95 -0.33
C TRP A 270 28.27 -8.34 -0.96
N TRP A 271 27.26 -9.13 -0.57
CA TRP A 271 26.99 -10.42 -1.22
C TRP A 271 26.57 -10.24 -2.68
N ALA A 272 25.68 -9.28 -2.93
CA ALA A 272 25.26 -8.90 -4.27
C ALA A 272 26.44 -8.50 -5.18
N VAL A 273 27.41 -7.77 -4.61
CA VAL A 273 28.66 -7.38 -5.30
C VAL A 273 29.49 -8.61 -5.69
N LEU A 274 29.59 -9.63 -4.82
CA LEU A 274 30.32 -10.86 -5.15
C LEU A 274 29.65 -11.69 -6.25
N VAL A 275 28.31 -11.79 -6.24
CA VAL A 275 27.54 -12.53 -7.26
C VAL A 275 27.78 -11.95 -8.66
N LEU A 276 27.98 -10.64 -8.77
CA LEU A 276 28.30 -9.98 -10.04
C LEU A 276 29.80 -10.01 -10.39
N LEU A 277 30.69 -9.70 -9.43
CA LEU A 277 32.12 -9.55 -9.71
C LEU A 277 32.81 -10.87 -10.06
N ALA A 278 32.43 -11.99 -9.46
CA ALA A 278 33.10 -13.26 -9.69
C ALA A 278 32.96 -13.75 -11.16
N PRO A 279 31.75 -13.77 -11.76
CA PRO A 279 31.59 -14.07 -13.19
C PRO A 279 32.27 -13.05 -14.13
N VAL A 280 32.24 -11.76 -13.78
CA VAL A 280 32.98 -10.71 -14.53
C VAL A 280 34.48 -11.00 -14.52
N ALA A 281 35.05 -11.38 -13.37
CA ALA A 281 36.47 -11.68 -13.26
C ALA A 281 36.87 -12.88 -14.13
N VAL A 282 36.07 -13.95 -14.14
CA VAL A 282 36.30 -15.13 -14.99
C VAL A 282 36.33 -14.73 -16.47
N ALA A 283 35.30 -14.04 -16.95
CA ALA A 283 35.22 -13.62 -18.34
C ALA A 283 36.30 -12.59 -18.72
N GLY A 284 36.58 -11.63 -17.83
CA GLY A 284 37.62 -10.62 -17.99
C GLY A 284 39.03 -11.21 -18.07
N CYS A 285 39.37 -12.18 -17.22
CA CYS A 285 40.65 -12.90 -17.28
C CYS A 285 40.81 -13.65 -18.60
N ALA A 286 39.77 -14.32 -19.09
CA ALA A 286 39.84 -15.04 -20.38
C ALA A 286 40.11 -14.09 -21.55
N ILE A 287 39.47 -12.92 -21.54
CA ILE A 287 39.68 -11.86 -22.54
C ILE A 287 41.10 -11.28 -22.43
N ALA A 288 41.56 -10.94 -21.22
CA ALA A 288 42.88 -10.37 -20.96
C ALA A 288 44.01 -11.32 -21.38
N PHE A 289 43.85 -12.62 -21.10
CA PHE A 289 44.81 -13.65 -21.51
C PHE A 289 44.71 -14.08 -22.98
N ARG A 290 43.76 -13.51 -23.76
CA ARG A 290 43.51 -13.81 -25.18
C ARG A 290 43.42 -15.32 -25.45
N VAL A 291 42.68 -16.02 -24.60
CA VAL A 291 42.58 -17.48 -24.70
C VAL A 291 41.81 -17.89 -25.97
N ALA A 292 42.18 -19.02 -26.58
CA ALA A 292 41.47 -19.53 -27.76
C ALA A 292 40.00 -19.86 -27.44
N GLY A 293 39.05 -19.26 -28.17
CA GLY A 293 37.60 -19.43 -27.99
C GLY A 293 36.81 -18.31 -28.65
N ASP A 294 35.48 -18.39 -28.66
CA ASP A 294 34.61 -17.34 -29.19
C ASP A 294 34.45 -16.17 -28.19
N LEU A 295 35.57 -15.65 -27.68
CA LEU A 295 35.64 -14.53 -26.71
C LEU A 295 35.02 -13.23 -27.22
N ALA A 296 34.80 -13.11 -28.53
CA ALA A 296 34.03 -12.00 -29.10
C ALA A 296 32.58 -11.98 -28.59
N VAL A 297 31.96 -13.15 -28.37
CA VAL A 297 30.60 -13.24 -27.82
C VAL A 297 30.62 -12.91 -26.33
N ALA A 298 31.55 -13.49 -25.55
CA ALA A 298 31.68 -13.20 -24.13
C ALA A 298 31.98 -11.72 -23.84
N GLY A 299 32.91 -11.12 -24.60
CA GLY A 299 33.24 -9.70 -24.50
C GLY A 299 32.07 -8.79 -24.90
N ALA A 300 31.27 -9.18 -25.89
CA ALA A 300 30.11 -8.40 -26.29
C ALA A 300 28.95 -8.51 -25.29
N LEU A 301 28.76 -9.67 -24.63
CA LEU A 301 27.80 -9.81 -23.52
C LEU A 301 28.23 -8.97 -22.30
N LEU A 302 29.52 -8.96 -21.95
CA LEU A 302 30.04 -8.07 -20.89
C LEU A 302 29.90 -6.59 -21.26
N ALA A 303 30.14 -6.24 -22.53
CA ALA A 303 29.95 -4.87 -22.99
C ALA A 303 28.48 -4.44 -22.93
N LEU A 304 27.55 -5.35 -23.27
CA LEU A 304 26.11 -5.11 -23.14
C LEU A 304 25.70 -4.91 -21.67
N ALA A 305 26.19 -5.77 -20.77
CA ALA A 305 25.95 -5.63 -19.34
C ALA A 305 26.53 -4.33 -18.77
N GLY A 306 27.78 -3.99 -19.13
CA GLY A 306 28.41 -2.74 -18.73
C GLY A 306 27.69 -1.51 -19.28
N ALA A 307 27.22 -1.56 -20.53
CA ALA A 307 26.44 -0.48 -21.13
C ALA A 307 25.10 -0.29 -20.40
N ALA A 308 24.41 -1.36 -20.04
CA ALA A 308 23.17 -1.28 -19.27
C ALA A 308 23.39 -0.72 -17.85
N VAL A 309 24.50 -1.07 -17.17
CA VAL A 309 24.87 -0.45 -15.88
C VAL A 309 25.17 1.03 -16.05
N VAL A 310 25.95 1.42 -17.07
CA VAL A 310 26.29 2.83 -17.32
C VAL A 310 25.05 3.63 -17.69
N LEU A 311 24.18 3.08 -18.53
CA LEU A 311 22.91 3.72 -18.91
C LEU A 311 22.01 3.90 -17.69
N GLY A 312 21.81 2.87 -16.86
CA GLY A 312 21.00 2.98 -15.64
C GLY A 312 21.60 3.94 -14.61
N ALA A 313 22.93 3.95 -14.44
CA ALA A 313 23.60 4.88 -13.55
C ALA A 313 23.58 6.34 -14.06
N ALA A 314 23.59 6.53 -15.38
CA ALA A 314 23.53 7.84 -16.00
C ALA A 314 22.11 8.40 -16.10
N SER A 315 21.10 7.54 -16.27
CA SER A 315 19.70 7.97 -16.39
C SER A 315 19.02 8.13 -15.03
N GLY A 316 19.33 7.30 -14.03
CA GLY A 316 18.62 7.27 -12.73
C GLY A 316 17.14 6.84 -12.81
N GLU A 317 16.57 6.87 -14.01
CA GLU A 317 15.18 6.58 -14.35
C GLU A 317 15.07 5.48 -15.41
N TRP A 318 13.90 4.82 -15.44
CA TRP A 318 13.55 3.87 -16.49
C TRP A 318 13.46 4.60 -17.85
N PRO A 319 13.89 3.98 -18.97
CA PRO A 319 13.84 4.65 -20.27
C PRO A 319 12.40 5.03 -20.64
N ALA A 320 12.09 6.33 -20.67
CA ALA A 320 10.73 6.84 -20.95
C ALA A 320 10.13 6.41 -22.31
N TRP A 321 10.96 5.94 -23.25
CA TRP A 321 10.50 5.43 -24.55
C TRP A 321 10.07 3.94 -24.52
N LEU A 322 10.32 3.23 -23.41
CA LEU A 322 9.97 1.83 -23.24
C LEU A 322 8.89 1.70 -22.15
N PRO A 323 7.60 1.57 -22.52
CA PRO A 323 6.51 1.49 -21.56
C PRO A 323 6.68 0.28 -20.64
N LEU A 324 6.35 0.47 -19.37
CA LEU A 324 6.40 -0.57 -18.35
C LEU A 324 4.96 -0.92 -17.95
N PRO A 325 4.30 -1.85 -18.66
CA PRO A 325 2.93 -2.23 -18.33
C PRO A 325 2.86 -2.81 -16.92
N ALA A 326 1.80 -2.49 -16.16
CA ALA A 326 1.70 -2.89 -14.76
C ALA A 326 1.76 -4.42 -14.58
N SER A 327 1.20 -5.19 -15.52
CA SER A 327 1.35 -6.65 -15.54
C SER A 327 2.82 -7.12 -15.57
N ALA A 328 3.72 -6.43 -16.27
CA ALA A 328 5.15 -6.76 -16.26
C ALA A 328 5.80 -6.42 -14.91
N ALA A 329 5.32 -5.39 -14.23
CA ALA A 329 5.74 -5.05 -12.87
C ALA A 329 5.27 -6.12 -11.86
N THR A 330 4.05 -6.68 -12.01
CA THR A 330 3.48 -7.71 -11.10
C THR A 330 4.30 -8.99 -10.94
N VAL A 331 5.17 -9.30 -11.91
CA VAL A 331 5.92 -10.57 -11.96
C VAL A 331 7.37 -10.38 -11.51
N THR A 332 7.88 -9.15 -11.49
CA THR A 332 9.34 -8.92 -11.55
C THR A 332 9.97 -8.16 -10.39
N ASP A 333 9.20 -7.67 -9.41
CA ASP A 333 9.70 -6.66 -8.44
C ASP A 333 10.57 -5.66 -9.19
N ALA A 334 9.95 -4.99 -10.18
CA ALA A 334 10.56 -4.30 -11.32
C ALA A 334 11.83 -3.47 -11.02
N LEU A 335 11.95 -2.96 -9.79
CA LEU A 335 13.10 -2.22 -9.28
C LEU A 335 14.41 -3.03 -9.28
N ALA A 336 14.34 -4.37 -9.17
CA ALA A 336 15.52 -5.25 -9.16
C ALA A 336 15.78 -5.99 -10.49
N THR A 337 14.80 -6.04 -11.40
CA THR A 337 14.87 -6.81 -12.66
C THR A 337 16.08 -6.48 -13.55
N PRO A 338 16.53 -5.21 -13.67
CA PRO A 338 17.75 -4.90 -14.42
C PRO A 338 18.96 -5.66 -13.89
N TRP A 339 19.12 -5.74 -12.56
CA TRP A 339 20.27 -6.41 -11.95
C TRP A 339 20.27 -7.93 -12.18
N VAL A 340 19.10 -8.55 -12.12
CA VAL A 340 18.99 -10.00 -12.31
C VAL A 340 19.25 -10.37 -13.77
N VAL A 341 18.74 -9.57 -14.73
CA VAL A 341 19.04 -9.73 -16.16
C VAL A 341 20.53 -9.53 -16.46
N LEU A 342 21.14 -8.49 -15.87
CA LEU A 342 22.58 -8.24 -15.94
C LEU A 342 23.38 -9.44 -15.44
N ALA A 343 23.04 -9.96 -14.26
CA ALA A 343 23.68 -11.14 -13.69
C ALA A 343 23.53 -12.37 -14.60
N GLY A 344 22.40 -12.52 -15.29
CA GLY A 344 22.19 -13.54 -16.32
C GLY A 344 23.15 -13.44 -17.51
N TRP A 345 23.33 -12.24 -18.09
CA TRP A 345 24.29 -12.02 -19.20
C TRP A 345 25.74 -12.23 -18.76
N VAL A 346 26.11 -11.74 -17.57
CA VAL A 346 27.45 -11.92 -17.03
C VAL A 346 27.71 -13.41 -16.75
N GLY A 347 26.74 -14.14 -16.18
CA GLY A 347 26.82 -15.59 -15.98
C GLY A 347 27.01 -16.35 -17.29
N LEU A 348 26.33 -15.93 -18.36
CA LEU A 348 26.48 -16.51 -19.70
C LEU A 348 27.86 -16.20 -20.32
N ALA A 349 28.38 -14.99 -20.12
CA ALA A 349 29.73 -14.61 -20.54
C ALA A 349 30.81 -15.43 -19.80
N ALA A 350 30.65 -15.62 -18.49
CA ALA A 350 31.51 -16.46 -17.68
C ALA A 350 31.48 -17.92 -18.13
N LEU A 351 30.30 -18.47 -18.45
CA LEU A 351 30.15 -19.83 -18.98
C LEU A 351 30.91 -20.03 -20.31
N LEU A 352 30.85 -19.06 -21.23
CA LEU A 352 31.59 -19.08 -22.49
C LEU A 352 33.12 -19.01 -22.28
N ALA A 353 33.55 -18.28 -21.26
CA ALA A 353 34.95 -18.05 -20.94
C ALA A 353 35.57 -19.16 -20.06
N TRP A 354 34.76 -19.91 -19.32
CA TRP A 354 35.19 -20.86 -18.31
C TRP A 354 36.11 -21.95 -18.86
N THR A 355 35.61 -22.73 -19.82
CA THR A 355 36.37 -23.86 -20.39
C THR A 355 37.68 -23.43 -21.03
N PRO A 356 37.73 -22.42 -21.93
CA PRO A 356 39.00 -22.01 -22.51
C PRO A 356 39.96 -21.48 -21.44
N LEU A 357 39.48 -20.65 -20.49
CA LEU A 357 40.31 -20.10 -19.42
C LEU A 357 40.95 -21.20 -18.57
N VAL A 358 40.14 -22.14 -18.08
CA VAL A 358 40.63 -23.23 -17.22
C VAL A 358 41.60 -24.12 -18.00
N ASP A 359 41.29 -24.47 -19.25
CA ASP A 359 42.19 -25.28 -20.07
C ASP A 359 43.53 -24.57 -20.32
N HIS A 360 43.52 -23.25 -20.54
CA HIS A 360 44.73 -22.44 -20.70
C HIS A 360 45.54 -22.31 -19.41
N LEU A 361 44.89 -22.18 -18.26
CA LEU A 361 45.55 -22.17 -16.96
C LEU A 361 46.14 -23.55 -16.64
N LEU A 362 45.40 -24.63 -16.88
CA LEU A 362 45.86 -26.02 -16.70
C LEU A 362 47.03 -26.36 -17.63
N ALA A 363 47.03 -25.88 -18.87
CA ALA A 363 48.14 -26.06 -19.81
C ALA A 363 49.44 -25.37 -19.35
N ARG A 364 49.34 -24.38 -18.45
CA ARG A 364 50.48 -23.67 -17.86
C ARG A 364 50.93 -24.27 -16.52
N VAL A 365 50.23 -25.27 -15.99
CA VAL A 365 50.66 -26.02 -14.81
C VAL A 365 51.71 -27.06 -15.26
N PRO A 366 52.97 -27.00 -14.79
CA PRO A 366 53.98 -27.98 -15.20
C PRO A 366 53.61 -29.38 -14.71
N ARG A 367 53.68 -30.37 -15.60
CA ARG A 367 53.56 -31.79 -15.24
C ARG A 367 54.74 -32.16 -14.33
N ALA A 368 54.48 -33.01 -13.32
CA ALA A 368 55.46 -33.40 -12.31
C ALA A 368 56.81 -33.81 -12.94
N GLY A 369 57.86 -33.02 -12.70
CA GLY A 369 59.22 -33.22 -13.23
C GLY A 369 60.00 -31.97 -13.62
N ALA A 370 59.38 -30.79 -13.73
CA ALA A 370 60.08 -29.53 -14.04
C ALA A 370 60.43 -28.72 -12.76
N SER A 371 61.70 -28.32 -12.65
CA SER A 371 62.33 -27.74 -11.46
C SER A 371 62.26 -26.20 -11.36
N GLN A 372 61.13 -25.58 -11.68
CA GLN A 372 60.90 -24.16 -11.38
C GLN A 372 59.50 -23.90 -10.79
N PRO A 373 59.37 -23.01 -9.77
CA PRO A 373 58.14 -22.90 -8.99
C PRO A 373 57.10 -22.04 -9.72
N ALA A 374 56.03 -22.68 -10.18
CA ALA A 374 54.80 -22.04 -10.66
C ALA A 374 53.91 -21.56 -9.49
N ARG A 375 54.48 -20.83 -8.52
CA ARG A 375 53.77 -20.43 -7.29
C ARG A 375 52.67 -19.40 -7.57
N GLU A 376 52.87 -18.51 -8.55
CA GLU A 376 51.86 -17.49 -8.93
C GLU A 376 50.67 -18.11 -9.70
N THR A 377 50.91 -19.05 -10.62
CA THR A 377 49.85 -19.69 -11.41
C THR A 377 48.98 -20.63 -10.58
N GLY A 378 49.57 -21.36 -9.62
CA GLY A 378 48.83 -22.22 -8.69
C GLY A 378 47.93 -21.43 -7.74
N VAL A 379 48.36 -20.24 -7.32
CA VAL A 379 47.53 -19.30 -6.53
C VAL A 379 46.37 -18.79 -7.38
N VAL A 380 46.57 -18.42 -8.65
CA VAL A 380 45.47 -17.99 -9.53
C VAL A 380 44.44 -19.09 -9.76
N VAL A 381 44.87 -20.34 -9.99
CA VAL A 381 43.95 -21.49 -10.17
C VAL A 381 43.19 -21.81 -8.88
N ALA A 382 43.85 -21.81 -7.72
CA ALA A 382 43.21 -22.00 -6.43
C ALA A 382 42.25 -20.86 -6.10
N SER A 383 42.62 -19.61 -6.38
CA SER A 383 41.78 -18.43 -6.18
C SER A 383 40.54 -18.44 -7.06
N VAL A 384 40.65 -18.84 -8.34
CA VAL A 384 39.48 -18.95 -9.25
C VAL A 384 38.55 -20.10 -8.83
N ALA A 385 39.10 -21.23 -8.38
CA ALA A 385 38.31 -22.35 -7.85
C ALA A 385 37.63 -22.00 -6.52
N VAL A 386 38.33 -21.29 -5.62
CA VAL A 386 37.77 -20.78 -4.36
C VAL A 386 36.74 -19.68 -4.60
N LEU A 387 36.93 -18.80 -5.60
CA LEU A 387 35.91 -17.82 -6.00
C LEU A 387 34.64 -18.50 -6.54
N ALA A 388 34.81 -19.53 -7.38
CA ALA A 388 33.69 -20.24 -8.00
C ALA A 388 32.90 -21.10 -6.99
N VAL A 389 33.58 -21.76 -6.05
CA VAL A 389 32.94 -22.54 -4.98
C VAL A 389 32.40 -21.63 -3.86
N GLY A 390 33.10 -20.54 -3.56
CA GLY A 390 32.73 -19.56 -2.53
C GLY A 390 31.50 -18.72 -2.84
N VAL A 391 30.99 -18.73 -4.07
CA VAL A 391 29.74 -18.03 -4.46
C VAL A 391 28.52 -18.94 -4.32
N VAL A 392 28.65 -20.27 -4.50
CA VAL A 392 27.50 -21.20 -4.46
C VAL A 392 27.13 -21.60 -3.02
N GLY A 393 28.13 -21.82 -2.16
CA GLY A 393 27.93 -22.27 -0.78
C GLY A 393 27.13 -21.28 0.09
N PRO A 394 27.51 -20.00 0.17
CA PRO A 394 26.81 -19.02 1.01
C PRO A 394 25.41 -18.64 0.53
N VAL A 395 25.11 -18.76 -0.76
CA VAL A 395 23.75 -18.53 -1.29
C VAL A 395 22.80 -19.65 -0.88
N LEU A 396 23.25 -20.91 -0.92
CA LEU A 396 22.46 -22.03 -0.43
C LEU A 396 22.20 -21.94 1.08
N VAL A 397 23.16 -21.40 1.85
CA VAL A 397 23.00 -21.15 3.30
C VAL A 397 22.13 -19.91 3.58
N ALA A 398 22.26 -18.84 2.78
CA ALA A 398 21.41 -17.64 2.89
C ALA A 398 19.93 -17.93 2.65
N GLN A 399 19.62 -18.87 1.76
CA GLN A 399 18.25 -19.33 1.49
C GLN A 399 17.69 -20.21 2.61
N GLU A 400 18.54 -20.74 3.51
CA GLU A 400 18.12 -21.43 4.74
C GLU A 400 17.84 -20.43 5.89
N ASP A 401 18.51 -19.27 5.90
CA ASP A 401 18.35 -18.19 6.88
C ASP A 401 17.30 -17.12 6.48
N ALA A 402 16.63 -17.28 5.34
CA ALA A 402 15.54 -16.38 4.96
C ALA A 402 14.47 -16.45 6.06
N ALA A 403 14.18 -15.31 6.69
CA ALA A 403 13.23 -15.20 7.78
C ALA A 403 11.95 -15.94 7.40
N GLU A 404 11.50 -16.89 8.23
CA GLU A 404 10.21 -17.52 8.02
C GLU A 404 9.18 -16.39 7.93
N PRO A 405 8.44 -16.25 6.82
CA PRO A 405 7.26 -15.39 6.84
C PRO A 405 6.42 -15.86 8.01
N VAL A 406 5.88 -14.93 8.81
CA VAL A 406 4.98 -15.22 9.93
C VAL A 406 4.09 -16.38 9.51
N ALA A 407 4.21 -17.52 10.20
CA ALA A 407 3.60 -18.76 9.77
C ALA A 407 2.09 -18.55 9.68
N THR A 408 1.61 -18.25 8.47
CA THR A 408 0.21 -18.03 8.17
C THR A 408 -0.46 -19.38 8.33
N ASP A 409 -1.40 -19.48 9.28
CA ASP A 409 -2.13 -20.72 9.52
C ASP A 409 -2.90 -21.09 8.24
N PRO A 410 -2.54 -22.16 7.52
CA PRO A 410 -3.18 -22.50 6.26
C PRO A 410 -4.66 -22.82 6.42
N SER A 411 -5.08 -23.22 7.63
CA SER A 411 -6.49 -23.53 7.93
C SER A 411 -7.39 -22.28 7.94
N VAL A 412 -6.82 -21.11 8.26
CA VAL A 412 -7.52 -19.83 8.26
C VAL A 412 -7.80 -19.39 6.82
N TRP A 413 -6.78 -19.40 5.97
CA TRP A 413 -6.92 -19.01 4.57
C TRP A 413 -7.80 -19.98 3.76
N ALA A 414 -7.86 -21.26 4.14
CA ALA A 414 -8.81 -22.20 3.56
C ALA A 414 -10.28 -21.82 3.84
N GLN A 415 -10.58 -21.29 5.03
CA GLN A 415 -11.93 -20.80 5.37
C GLN A 415 -12.27 -19.51 4.62
N VAL A 416 -11.29 -18.61 4.43
CA VAL A 416 -11.48 -17.43 3.56
C VAL A 416 -11.75 -17.87 2.12
N ALA A 417 -11.07 -18.91 1.64
CA ALA A 417 -11.30 -19.47 0.31
C ALA A 417 -12.71 -20.05 0.16
N GLU A 418 -13.19 -20.77 1.18
CA GLU A 418 -14.55 -21.32 1.22
C GLU A 418 -15.60 -20.20 1.25
N TRP A 419 -15.40 -19.18 2.08
CA TRP A 419 -16.25 -17.99 2.10
C TRP A 419 -16.27 -17.30 0.73
N SER A 420 -15.10 -17.06 0.12
CA SER A 420 -15.01 -16.39 -1.19
C SER A 420 -15.77 -17.14 -2.28
N ALA A 421 -15.75 -18.48 -2.24
CA ALA A 421 -16.44 -19.34 -3.19
C ALA A 421 -17.97 -19.39 -3.00
N THR A 422 -18.48 -19.11 -1.79
CA THR A 422 -19.89 -19.30 -1.43
C THR A 422 -20.66 -18.00 -1.21
N ALA A 423 -19.98 -16.92 -0.83
CA ALA A 423 -20.58 -15.62 -0.60
C ALA A 423 -21.08 -14.97 -1.90
N PRO A 424 -22.05 -14.03 -1.83
CA PRO A 424 -22.46 -13.22 -2.98
C PRO A 424 -21.26 -12.57 -3.69
N PRO A 425 -21.35 -12.32 -5.01
CA PRO A 425 -20.28 -11.64 -5.74
C PRO A 425 -20.04 -10.25 -5.14
N GLY A 426 -18.82 -9.74 -5.30
CA GLY A 426 -18.45 -8.41 -4.84
C GLY A 426 -16.96 -8.25 -4.66
N ARG A 427 -16.48 -7.00 -4.80
CA ARG A 427 -15.06 -6.69 -4.67
C ARG A 427 -14.64 -6.67 -3.20
N VAL A 428 -13.49 -7.26 -2.91
CA VAL A 428 -12.90 -7.27 -1.56
C VAL A 428 -11.75 -6.26 -1.47
N LEU A 429 -11.82 -5.31 -0.54
CA LEU A 429 -10.67 -4.49 -0.13
C LEU A 429 -9.92 -5.19 1.00
N VAL A 430 -8.63 -5.44 0.83
CA VAL A 430 -7.79 -6.11 1.82
C VAL A 430 -6.97 -5.08 2.59
N LEU A 431 -7.07 -5.11 3.92
CA LEU A 431 -6.40 -4.20 4.85
C LEU A 431 -5.68 -4.98 5.96
N PRO A 432 -4.60 -4.45 6.55
CA PRO A 432 -4.01 -3.13 6.27
C PRO A 432 -3.25 -3.09 4.94
N ALA A 433 -2.81 -1.89 4.53
CA ALA A 433 -1.95 -1.73 3.38
C ALA A 433 -0.60 -2.44 3.62
N ALA A 434 -0.07 -3.13 2.61
CA ALA A 434 1.13 -3.97 2.74
C ALA A 434 2.40 -3.10 2.70
N ALA A 435 2.94 -2.77 3.88
CA ALA A 435 4.12 -1.91 4.04
C ALA A 435 5.43 -2.55 3.57
N ASP A 436 5.60 -3.87 3.76
CA ASP A 436 6.87 -4.59 3.54
C ASP A 436 6.90 -5.42 2.24
N GLY A 437 6.35 -4.87 1.15
CA GLY A 437 6.38 -5.49 -0.17
C GLY A 437 5.00 -5.88 -0.68
N ARG A 438 4.90 -7.03 -1.34
CA ARG A 438 3.65 -7.48 -1.97
C ARG A 438 2.72 -8.16 -0.99
N VAL A 439 1.43 -8.11 -1.32
CA VAL A 439 0.42 -8.92 -0.65
C VAL A 439 0.78 -10.41 -0.72
N GLU A 440 0.54 -11.06 0.41
CA GLU A 440 0.89 -12.44 0.66
C GLU A 440 0.16 -13.35 -0.35
N PRO A 441 0.86 -14.35 -0.90
CA PRO A 441 0.27 -15.35 -1.79
C PRO A 441 -1.04 -15.95 -1.27
N ALA A 442 -1.16 -16.14 0.04
CA ALA A 442 -2.34 -16.69 0.71
C ALA A 442 -3.63 -15.89 0.41
N VAL A 443 -3.55 -14.57 0.28
CA VAL A 443 -4.71 -13.72 -0.10
C VAL A 443 -5.15 -14.02 -1.53
N THR A 444 -4.19 -14.06 -2.46
CA THR A 444 -4.46 -14.34 -3.87
C THR A 444 -5.09 -15.73 -4.04
N ASP A 445 -4.55 -16.72 -3.32
CA ASP A 445 -5.02 -18.10 -3.37
C ASP A 445 -6.41 -18.28 -2.73
N ALA A 446 -6.73 -17.51 -1.69
CA ALA A 446 -8.02 -17.57 -1.03
C ALA A 446 -9.11 -16.85 -1.83
N LEU A 447 -8.84 -15.66 -2.38
CA LEU A 447 -9.85 -14.88 -3.10
C LEU A 447 -10.05 -15.37 -4.55
N ARG A 448 -9.04 -15.97 -5.18
CA ARG A 448 -9.09 -16.54 -6.54
C ARG A 448 -9.59 -15.52 -7.57
N ASP A 449 -10.71 -15.84 -8.25
CA ASP A 449 -11.32 -15.04 -9.32
C ASP A 449 -12.24 -13.93 -8.78
N ARG A 450 -12.50 -13.89 -7.47
CA ARG A 450 -13.26 -12.80 -6.86
C ARG A 450 -12.48 -11.49 -7.07
N PRO A 451 -13.10 -10.40 -7.56
CA PRO A 451 -12.41 -9.12 -7.66
C PRO A 451 -11.89 -8.71 -6.28
N TRP A 452 -10.62 -8.35 -6.18
CA TRP A 452 -10.07 -7.91 -4.91
C TRP A 452 -8.95 -6.92 -5.13
N ILE A 453 -8.80 -6.03 -4.16
CA ILE A 453 -7.80 -4.98 -4.18
C ILE A 453 -7.09 -4.89 -2.86
N SER A 454 -5.81 -4.58 -2.95
CA SER A 454 -4.94 -4.23 -1.84
C SER A 454 -4.08 -3.05 -2.22
N ARG A 455 -3.65 -2.28 -1.23
CA ARG A 455 -2.61 -1.28 -1.41
C ARG A 455 -1.26 -1.86 -1.02
N ASP A 456 -0.44 -2.21 -2.01
CA ASP A 456 0.96 -2.60 -1.85
C ASP A 456 1.90 -1.50 -2.36
N THR A 457 3.22 -1.74 -2.38
CA THR A 457 4.21 -0.74 -2.82
C THR A 457 4.16 -0.42 -4.31
N LEU A 458 3.37 -1.13 -5.13
CA LEU A 458 3.28 -0.88 -6.57
C LEU A 458 1.87 -0.43 -6.95
N PRO A 459 1.71 0.79 -7.51
CA PRO A 459 0.40 1.33 -7.89
C PRO A 459 -0.12 0.70 -9.20
N LEU A 460 -0.46 -0.58 -9.17
CA LEU A 460 -0.81 -1.39 -10.33
C LEU A 460 -2.09 -0.94 -11.06
N SER A 461 -2.94 -0.15 -10.39
CA SER A 461 -4.19 0.38 -10.96
C SER A 461 -4.00 1.74 -11.66
N GLY A 462 -2.77 2.25 -11.68
CA GLY A 462 -2.45 3.54 -12.24
C GLY A 462 -2.62 4.70 -11.25
N PRO A 463 -2.03 5.85 -11.57
CA PRO A 463 -1.83 6.93 -10.62
C PRO A 463 -3.13 7.51 -10.02
N GLY A 464 -4.13 7.80 -10.86
CA GLY A 464 -5.40 8.38 -10.41
C GLY A 464 -6.21 7.40 -9.55
N ALA A 465 -6.24 6.13 -9.95
CA ALA A 465 -6.97 5.08 -9.23
C ALA A 465 -6.29 4.75 -7.89
N THR A 466 -4.95 4.79 -7.85
CA THR A 466 -4.20 4.71 -6.60
C THR A 466 -4.47 5.90 -5.68
N ALA A 467 -4.57 7.13 -6.20
CA ALA A 467 -4.91 8.30 -5.38
C ALA A 467 -6.33 8.18 -4.76
N ALA A 468 -7.31 7.65 -5.50
CA ALA A 468 -8.64 7.36 -4.97
C ALA A 468 -8.59 6.29 -3.86
N LEU A 469 -7.82 5.21 -4.06
CA LEU A 469 -7.60 4.17 -3.06
C LEU A 469 -6.90 4.71 -1.80
N ASP A 470 -5.86 5.53 -1.97
CA ASP A 470 -5.10 6.13 -0.87
C ASP A 470 -5.98 7.08 -0.04
N SER A 471 -6.90 7.81 -0.69
CA SER A 471 -7.90 8.64 -0.01
C SER A 471 -8.85 7.78 0.86
N ALA A 472 -9.40 6.69 0.31
CA ALA A 472 -10.29 5.79 1.04
C ALA A 472 -9.58 5.10 2.23
N ILE A 473 -8.36 4.59 2.01
CA ILE A 473 -7.54 3.96 3.07
C ILE A 473 -7.15 4.99 4.13
N GLY A 474 -6.81 6.22 3.73
CA GLY A 474 -6.47 7.31 4.65
C GLY A 474 -7.64 7.72 5.55
N ARG A 475 -8.88 7.63 5.05
CA ARG A 475 -10.12 7.84 5.84
C ARG A 475 -10.36 6.69 6.82
N LEU A 476 -10.32 5.45 6.34
CA LEU A 476 -10.52 4.25 7.17
C LEU A 476 -9.45 4.12 8.27
N SER A 477 -8.18 4.30 7.94
CA SER A 477 -7.06 4.14 8.89
C SER A 477 -7.00 5.23 9.96
N ARG A 478 -7.68 6.36 9.76
CA ARG A 478 -7.91 7.41 10.78
C ARG A 478 -9.26 7.29 11.49
N GLY A 479 -10.07 6.30 11.12
CA GLY A 479 -11.39 6.08 11.72
C GLY A 479 -12.39 7.18 11.37
N HIS A 480 -12.31 7.77 10.17
CA HIS A 480 -13.30 8.76 9.73
C HIS A 480 -14.65 8.08 9.47
N ASP A 481 -15.68 8.59 10.12
CA ASP A 481 -16.98 7.97 10.34
C ASP A 481 -18.15 8.78 9.74
N GLY A 482 -17.90 9.47 8.62
CA GLY A 482 -18.90 10.25 7.90
C GLY A 482 -19.16 9.69 6.50
N ALA A 483 -20.27 10.14 5.89
CA ALA A 483 -20.75 9.70 4.57
C ALA A 483 -19.69 9.73 3.45
N GLY A 484 -18.62 10.53 3.59
CA GLY A 484 -17.47 10.50 2.70
C GLY A 484 -16.69 9.17 2.68
N THR A 485 -16.64 8.44 3.79
CA THR A 485 -16.02 7.10 3.87
C THR A 485 -16.88 6.07 3.10
N ALA A 486 -18.19 6.00 3.33
CA ALA A 486 -19.09 5.17 2.54
C ALA A 486 -19.05 5.54 1.04
N ALA A 487 -19.06 6.83 0.70
CA ALA A 487 -18.96 7.28 -0.68
C ALA A 487 -17.65 6.82 -1.33
N ALA A 488 -16.52 6.95 -0.65
CA ALA A 488 -15.22 6.50 -1.16
C ALA A 488 -15.20 4.98 -1.43
N LEU A 489 -15.73 4.16 -0.50
CA LEU A 489 -15.83 2.70 -0.68
C LEU A 489 -16.74 2.32 -1.85
N ARG A 490 -17.91 2.95 -1.94
CA ARG A 490 -18.90 2.71 -2.99
C ARG A 490 -18.37 3.09 -4.38
N HIS A 491 -17.70 4.24 -4.51
CA HIS A 491 -17.10 4.68 -5.78
C HIS A 491 -15.91 3.79 -6.21
N LEU A 492 -15.18 3.20 -5.26
CA LEU A 492 -14.17 2.16 -5.53
C LEU A 492 -14.78 0.78 -5.83
N GLY A 493 -16.10 0.66 -5.81
CA GLY A 493 -16.82 -0.58 -6.05
C GLY A 493 -16.62 -1.65 -4.99
N VAL A 494 -16.27 -1.27 -3.76
CA VAL A 494 -15.99 -2.21 -2.66
C VAL A 494 -17.29 -2.74 -2.08
N SER A 495 -17.42 -4.07 -2.02
CA SER A 495 -18.56 -4.75 -1.39
C SER A 495 -18.18 -5.39 -0.05
N TYR A 496 -16.92 -5.77 0.09
CA TYR A 496 -16.41 -6.40 1.30
C TYR A 496 -15.07 -5.82 1.71
N VAL A 497 -14.79 -5.78 3.00
CA VAL A 497 -13.48 -5.45 3.56
C VAL A 497 -12.95 -6.65 4.34
N LEU A 498 -11.78 -7.16 3.94
CA LEU A 498 -11.05 -8.21 4.66
C LEU A 498 -10.01 -7.53 5.56
N LEU A 499 -10.23 -7.55 6.87
CA LEU A 499 -9.28 -7.06 7.88
C LEU A 499 -8.41 -8.20 8.39
N ARG A 500 -7.11 -7.97 8.34
CA ARG A 500 -6.10 -8.95 8.68
C ARG A 500 -5.45 -8.62 10.03
N ASN A 501 -5.88 -9.29 11.10
CA ASN A 501 -5.23 -9.14 12.40
C ASN A 501 -3.96 -10.01 12.53
N ASP A 502 -3.56 -10.76 11.49
CA ASP A 502 -2.34 -11.58 11.43
C ASP A 502 -1.04 -10.77 11.19
N VAL A 503 -1.08 -9.45 11.40
CA VAL A 503 0.04 -8.53 11.20
C VAL A 503 0.85 -8.31 12.48
N ALA A 504 2.10 -7.87 12.34
CA ALA A 504 2.95 -7.57 13.49
C ALA A 504 2.34 -6.46 14.36
N PRO A 505 2.33 -6.59 15.71
CA PRO A 505 1.72 -5.59 16.60
C PRO A 505 2.31 -4.17 16.44
N ALA A 506 3.57 -4.07 16.02
CA ALA A 506 4.20 -2.79 15.73
C ALA A 506 3.56 -2.09 14.52
N ALA A 507 3.22 -2.83 13.46
CA ALA A 507 2.56 -2.29 12.28
C ALA A 507 1.11 -1.85 12.59
N ASP A 508 0.37 -2.68 13.34
CA ASP A 508 -0.97 -2.33 13.84
C ASP A 508 -0.93 -1.20 14.89
N ARG A 509 0.19 -0.92 15.55
CA ARG A 509 0.33 0.29 16.39
C ARG A 509 0.57 1.55 15.59
N ASP A 510 1.22 1.44 14.44
CA ASP A 510 1.45 2.57 13.56
C ASP A 510 0.18 2.93 12.75
N ARG A 511 -0.61 1.93 12.33
CA ARG A 511 -1.90 2.10 11.64
C ARG A 511 -2.96 1.14 12.24
N PRO A 512 -3.65 1.55 13.32
CA PRO A 512 -4.56 0.69 14.08
C PRO A 512 -5.78 0.21 13.30
N LEU A 513 -5.94 -1.11 13.21
CA LEU A 513 -7.13 -1.74 12.62
C LEU A 513 -8.40 -1.46 13.44
N ALA A 514 -8.26 -1.12 14.72
CA ALA A 514 -9.39 -0.73 15.55
C ALA A 514 -10.08 0.56 15.05
N LEU A 515 -9.33 1.50 14.47
CA LEU A 515 -9.92 2.68 13.81
C LEU A 515 -10.65 2.29 12.52
N VAL A 516 -10.14 1.32 11.77
CA VAL A 516 -10.83 0.79 10.58
C VAL A 516 -12.15 0.12 10.97
N ARG A 517 -12.16 -0.70 12.05
CA ARG A 517 -13.40 -1.26 12.59
C ARG A 517 -14.37 -0.16 13.03
N HIS A 518 -13.88 0.86 13.72
CA HIS A 518 -14.69 2.01 14.10
C HIS A 518 -15.37 2.65 12.88
N ALA A 519 -14.60 3.03 11.85
CA ALA A 519 -15.18 3.59 10.64
C ALA A 519 -16.22 2.65 9.99
N LEU A 520 -15.92 1.35 9.86
CA LEU A 520 -16.84 0.39 9.26
C LEU A 520 -18.17 0.27 10.05
N VAL A 521 -18.11 0.17 11.37
CA VAL A 521 -19.31 0.12 12.22
C VAL A 521 -20.15 1.39 12.07
N ARG A 522 -19.49 2.57 12.01
CA ARG A 522 -20.18 3.86 11.90
C ARG A 522 -20.83 4.09 10.54
N GLU A 523 -20.23 3.56 9.46
CA GLU A 523 -20.83 3.56 8.11
C GLU A 523 -21.92 2.50 7.92
N GLY A 524 -22.29 1.75 8.96
CA GLY A 524 -23.31 0.70 8.91
C GLY A 524 -22.84 -0.65 8.34
N ALA A 525 -21.54 -0.82 8.07
CA ALA A 525 -21.01 -2.09 7.60
C ALA A 525 -21.19 -3.20 8.65
N SER A 526 -21.52 -4.41 8.18
CA SER A 526 -21.76 -5.56 9.06
C SER A 526 -20.63 -6.58 8.97
N ARG A 527 -20.14 -7.07 10.12
CA ARG A 527 -19.16 -8.16 10.13
C ARG A 527 -19.87 -9.48 9.82
N VAL A 528 -19.57 -10.08 8.68
CA VAL A 528 -20.24 -11.29 8.17
C VAL A 528 -19.47 -12.58 8.44
N ALA A 529 -18.17 -12.49 8.72
CA ALA A 529 -17.37 -13.64 9.12
C ALA A 529 -16.17 -13.24 10.00
N VAL A 530 -15.80 -14.13 10.90
CA VAL A 530 -14.56 -14.10 11.68
C VAL A 530 -13.90 -15.46 11.56
N VAL A 531 -12.64 -15.49 11.13
CA VAL A 531 -11.86 -16.70 10.92
C VAL A 531 -10.75 -16.76 11.96
N LEU A 532 -10.73 -17.82 12.76
CA LEU A 532 -9.80 -18.01 13.86
C LEU A 532 -8.74 -19.07 13.54
N PRO A 533 -7.46 -18.86 13.90
CA PRO A 533 -6.43 -19.90 13.83
C PRO A 533 -6.77 -21.13 14.67
N GLY A 534 -6.53 -22.33 14.12
CA GLY A 534 -6.74 -23.60 14.82
C GLY A 534 -8.20 -24.05 15.07
N GLY A 535 -9.21 -23.26 14.67
CA GLY A 535 -10.64 -23.62 14.76
C GLY A 535 -11.23 -23.55 16.18
N ALA A 536 -12.02 -22.50 16.44
CA ALA A 536 -13.00 -22.28 17.52
C ALA A 536 -12.67 -22.60 19.01
N GLU A 537 -11.58 -23.27 19.37
CA GLU A 537 -11.33 -23.78 20.74
C GLU A 537 -9.95 -23.41 21.32
N GLN A 538 -9.57 -22.13 21.28
CA GLN A 538 -8.50 -21.64 22.17
C GLN A 538 -9.11 -20.67 23.18
N GLY A 539 -8.84 -20.93 24.47
CA GLY A 539 -9.21 -20.01 25.55
C GLY A 539 -8.66 -18.62 25.27
N VAL A 540 -9.42 -17.59 25.66
CA VAL A 540 -9.10 -16.18 25.40
C VAL A 540 -7.64 -15.92 25.82
N PRO A 541 -6.73 -15.63 24.87
CA PRO A 541 -5.41 -15.12 25.21
C PRO A 541 -5.63 -13.84 26.04
N GLY A 542 -4.77 -13.56 27.03
CA GLY A 542 -4.96 -12.40 27.91
C GLY A 542 -5.21 -11.09 27.14
N ILE A 543 -5.90 -10.13 27.78
CA ILE A 543 -6.32 -8.89 27.14
C ILE A 543 -5.09 -8.10 26.66
N VAL A 544 -4.93 -7.92 25.35
CA VAL A 544 -3.82 -7.12 24.79
C VAL A 544 -4.28 -5.71 24.50
N ASP A 545 -3.51 -4.72 24.95
CA ASP A 545 -3.77 -3.30 24.70
C ASP A 545 -5.22 -2.85 25.00
N LEU A 546 -5.77 -3.29 26.15
CA LEU A 546 -7.17 -3.05 26.57
C LEU A 546 -8.24 -3.54 25.57
N GLY A 547 -7.91 -4.49 24.69
CA GLY A 547 -8.87 -5.08 23.78
C GLY A 547 -8.90 -4.50 22.36
N VAL A 548 -8.03 -3.54 22.04
CA VAL A 548 -7.98 -2.95 20.68
C VAL A 548 -7.24 -3.84 19.67
N ARG A 549 -6.32 -4.69 20.15
CA ARG A 549 -5.51 -5.60 19.32
C ARG A 549 -5.85 -7.05 19.59
N ASP A 550 -6.00 -7.81 18.52
CA ASP A 550 -6.28 -9.23 18.58
C ASP A 550 -4.98 -10.03 18.83
N PRO A 551 -4.85 -10.73 19.97
CA PRO A 551 -3.69 -11.59 20.23
C PRO A 551 -3.69 -12.89 19.42
N SER A 552 -4.82 -13.27 18.82
CA SER A 552 -4.98 -14.54 18.12
C SER A 552 -4.57 -14.49 16.65
N GLY A 553 -4.59 -13.32 16.00
CA GLY A 553 -4.30 -13.18 14.58
C GLY A 553 -5.47 -13.61 13.68
N SER A 554 -6.70 -13.33 14.09
CA SER A 554 -7.92 -13.63 13.33
C SER A 554 -8.06 -12.80 12.05
N LEU A 555 -8.87 -13.29 11.12
CA LEU A 555 -9.28 -12.54 9.93
C LEU A 555 -10.76 -12.17 10.04
N GLU A 556 -11.10 -10.92 9.77
CA GLU A 556 -12.48 -10.44 9.79
C GLU A 556 -12.94 -10.06 8.38
N ILE A 557 -14.17 -10.42 8.03
CA ILE A 557 -14.78 -10.04 6.76
C ILE A 557 -16.02 -9.20 7.05
N TRP A 558 -16.02 -7.98 6.52
CA TRP A 558 -17.08 -6.99 6.67
C TRP A 558 -17.79 -6.78 5.33
N ALA A 559 -19.12 -6.73 5.33
CA ALA A 559 -19.94 -6.35 4.20
C ALA A 559 -20.27 -4.87 4.28
N VAL A 560 -20.01 -4.14 3.20
CA VAL A 560 -20.31 -2.71 3.09
C VAL A 560 -21.76 -2.54 2.63
N ASP A 561 -22.50 -1.65 3.30
CA ASP A 561 -23.86 -1.31 2.92
C ASP A 561 -23.92 -0.56 1.58
N GLN A 562 -25.00 -0.76 0.82
CA GLN A 562 -25.20 -0.15 -0.51
C GLN A 562 -24.04 -0.37 -1.51
N ALA A 563 -23.36 -1.51 -1.42
CA ALA A 563 -22.32 -1.89 -2.35
C ALA A 563 -22.82 -1.92 -3.82
N SER A 564 -22.00 -1.40 -4.72
CA SER A 564 -22.27 -1.34 -6.16
C SER A 564 -20.97 -1.44 -6.95
N ASP A 565 -21.00 -1.94 -8.18
CA ASP A 565 -19.82 -2.00 -9.07
C ASP A 565 -19.56 -0.67 -9.81
N GLY A 566 -20.34 0.37 -9.51
CA GLY A 566 -20.38 1.65 -10.18
C GLY A 566 -21.72 2.36 -9.94
N THR A 567 -21.98 3.46 -10.64
CA THR A 567 -23.19 4.27 -10.47
C THR A 567 -23.81 4.63 -11.81
N VAL A 568 -25.13 4.84 -11.80
CA VAL A 568 -25.90 5.39 -12.91
C VAL A 568 -26.47 6.72 -12.43
N LEU A 569 -26.07 7.79 -13.12
CA LEU A 569 -26.37 9.18 -12.77
C LEU A 569 -27.27 9.76 -13.85
N ASP A 570 -28.34 10.45 -13.45
CA ASP A 570 -29.33 11.02 -14.38
C ASP A 570 -28.80 12.28 -15.08
N ASP A 571 -27.93 13.03 -14.41
CA ASP A 571 -27.32 14.23 -14.98
C ASP A 571 -26.00 13.92 -15.72
N GLY A 572 -25.54 14.91 -16.50
CA GLY A 572 -24.32 14.85 -17.30
C GLY A 572 -23.03 14.90 -16.47
N LEU A 573 -22.13 15.82 -16.82
CA LEU A 573 -20.83 15.97 -16.15
C LEU A 573 -20.75 17.30 -15.42
N LEU A 574 -20.12 17.26 -14.25
CA LEU A 574 -19.80 18.42 -13.44
C LEU A 574 -18.29 18.59 -13.38
N ALA A 575 -17.77 19.69 -13.91
CA ALA A 575 -16.33 19.96 -13.92
C ALA A 575 -15.84 20.41 -12.55
N VAL A 576 -14.82 19.74 -12.02
CA VAL A 576 -14.25 20.02 -10.70
C VAL A 576 -12.73 20.07 -10.79
N SER A 577 -12.13 21.20 -10.45
CA SER A 577 -10.68 21.29 -10.26
C SER A 577 -10.33 20.73 -8.88
N GLY A 578 -9.68 19.57 -8.83
CA GLY A 578 -9.32 18.90 -7.58
C GLY A 578 -8.76 17.50 -7.83
N ASP A 579 -8.69 16.68 -6.78
CA ASP A 579 -8.29 15.28 -6.86
C ASP A 579 -9.44 14.33 -6.42
N PRO A 580 -9.29 13.00 -6.51
CA PRO A 580 -10.35 12.06 -6.17
C PRO A 580 -10.91 12.18 -4.74
N ALA A 581 -10.23 12.83 -3.80
CA ALA A 581 -10.71 13.01 -2.44
C ALA A 581 -11.95 13.92 -2.36
N VAL A 582 -12.20 14.77 -3.38
CA VAL A 582 -13.37 15.65 -3.43
C VAL A 582 -14.70 14.89 -3.38
N VAL A 583 -14.73 13.64 -3.89
CA VAL A 583 -15.91 12.76 -3.82
C VAL A 583 -16.34 12.54 -2.37
N GLY A 584 -15.37 12.23 -1.50
CA GLY A 584 -15.62 12.06 -0.07
C GLY A 584 -15.93 13.38 0.63
N ASP A 585 -15.25 14.47 0.24
CA ASP A 585 -15.44 15.79 0.86
C ASP A 585 -16.86 16.35 0.60
N LEU A 586 -17.40 16.16 -0.61
CA LEU A 586 -18.79 16.53 -0.93
C LEU A 586 -19.81 15.71 -0.14
N ALA A 587 -19.57 14.40 -0.01
CA ALA A 587 -20.45 13.53 0.77
C ALA A 587 -20.42 13.86 2.27
N ASP A 588 -19.27 14.21 2.85
CA ASP A 588 -19.18 14.71 4.23
C ASP A 588 -19.93 16.05 4.43
N ALA A 589 -19.98 16.89 3.39
CA ALA A 589 -20.81 18.09 3.37
C ALA A 589 -22.32 17.80 3.20
N GLY A 590 -22.71 16.52 3.11
CA GLY A 590 -24.09 16.12 2.84
C GLY A 590 -24.56 16.48 1.43
N LEU A 591 -23.63 16.57 0.47
CA LEU A 591 -23.92 16.86 -0.94
C LEU A 591 -23.68 15.61 -1.79
N ALA A 592 -24.69 15.22 -2.55
CA ALA A 592 -24.60 14.15 -3.53
C ALA A 592 -25.03 14.69 -4.90
N PRO A 593 -24.09 15.21 -5.72
CA PRO A 593 -24.42 15.71 -7.04
C PRO A 593 -25.08 14.62 -7.89
N GLY A 594 -26.18 14.96 -8.58
CA GLY A 594 -26.83 14.07 -9.56
C GLY A 594 -25.98 13.81 -10.81
N ALA A 595 -24.90 14.57 -10.99
CA ALA A 595 -23.97 14.52 -12.11
C ALA A 595 -22.64 13.85 -11.75
N ALA A 596 -21.99 13.24 -12.75
CA ALA A 596 -20.68 12.63 -12.55
C ALA A 596 -19.57 13.70 -12.50
N LEU A 597 -18.59 13.54 -11.61
CA LEU A 597 -17.52 14.52 -11.45
C LEU A 597 -16.44 14.32 -12.52
N ALA A 598 -16.29 15.28 -13.42
CA ALA A 598 -15.18 15.33 -14.37
C ALA A 598 -14.04 16.14 -13.73
N LEU A 599 -13.02 15.45 -13.21
CA LEU A 599 -11.89 16.12 -12.57
C LEU A 599 -10.97 16.76 -13.61
N GLY A 600 -10.82 18.07 -13.50
CA GLY A 600 -10.08 18.91 -14.44
C GLY A 600 -10.61 20.35 -14.44
N PRO A 601 -9.90 21.28 -15.10
CA PRO A 601 -10.36 22.66 -15.20
C PRO A 601 -11.70 22.73 -15.93
N ALA A 602 -12.58 23.61 -15.45
CA ALA A 602 -13.84 23.89 -16.13
C ALA A 602 -13.58 24.47 -17.54
N PRO A 603 -14.44 24.17 -18.53
CA PRO A 603 -14.40 24.85 -19.82
C PRO A 603 -14.58 26.37 -19.65
N GLU A 604 -13.91 27.15 -20.49
CA GLU A 604 -13.99 28.62 -20.48
C GLU A 604 -15.44 29.10 -20.55
N GLY A 605 -15.88 29.89 -19.57
CA GLY A 605 -17.25 30.42 -19.47
C GLY A 605 -18.29 29.50 -18.82
N ALA A 606 -17.91 28.33 -18.30
CA ALA A 606 -18.77 27.50 -17.44
C ALA A 606 -18.54 27.82 -15.95
N ALA A 607 -19.56 27.59 -15.11
CA ALA A 607 -19.40 27.69 -13.65
C ALA A 607 -18.37 26.67 -13.17
N GLY A 608 -17.28 27.14 -12.55
CA GLY A 608 -16.18 26.31 -12.08
C GLY A 608 -16.31 25.93 -10.61
N ILE A 609 -16.15 24.65 -10.30
CA ILE A 609 -15.97 24.16 -8.94
C ILE A 609 -14.48 23.94 -8.70
N VAL A 610 -13.96 24.47 -7.58
CA VAL A 610 -12.58 24.24 -7.14
C VAL A 610 -12.60 23.60 -5.76
N SER A 611 -11.85 22.52 -5.61
CA SER A 611 -11.59 21.87 -4.33
C SER A 611 -10.13 22.04 -3.95
N ASP A 612 -9.84 22.24 -2.67
CA ASP A 612 -8.47 22.28 -2.13
C ASP A 612 -7.86 20.88 -1.91
N SER A 613 -8.51 19.84 -2.42
CA SER A 613 -8.09 18.44 -2.34
C SER A 613 -6.75 18.18 -3.04
N ALA A 614 -6.52 18.77 -4.22
CA ALA A 614 -5.27 18.67 -4.97
C ALA A 614 -4.17 19.60 -4.41
N ARG A 615 -3.69 19.29 -3.20
CA ARG A 615 -2.64 20.07 -2.52
C ARG A 615 -1.29 19.97 -3.20
N ARG A 616 -0.53 21.05 -3.14
CA ARG A 616 0.78 21.14 -3.75
C ARG A 616 1.83 20.45 -2.89
N GLN A 617 2.03 19.15 -3.06
CA GLN A 617 2.96 18.37 -2.23
C GLN A 617 3.78 17.37 -3.04
N ASP A 618 4.87 16.88 -2.45
CA ASP A 618 5.54 15.68 -2.93
C ASP A 618 4.64 14.45 -2.69
N VAL A 619 4.61 13.53 -3.64
CA VAL A 619 3.76 12.32 -3.61
C VAL A 619 4.60 11.12 -3.98
N ASP A 620 4.74 10.17 -3.06
CA ASP A 620 5.43 8.90 -3.30
C ASP A 620 4.43 7.74 -3.25
N GLN A 621 3.85 7.40 -4.40
CA GLN A 621 2.90 6.30 -4.52
C GLN A 621 3.53 4.91 -4.28
N LEU A 622 4.86 4.81 -4.13
CA LEU A 622 5.48 3.56 -3.67
C LEU A 622 5.34 3.35 -2.15
N VAL A 623 4.93 4.39 -1.42
CA VAL A 623 4.57 4.30 0.00
C VAL A 623 3.09 3.92 0.09
N PRO A 624 2.73 2.77 0.69
CA PRO A 624 1.36 2.25 0.70
C PRO A 624 0.46 2.86 1.80
N SER A 625 1.02 3.67 2.70
CA SER A 625 0.27 4.37 3.75
C SER A 625 0.78 5.81 3.88
N ASP A 626 -0.12 6.78 3.68
CA ASP A 626 0.17 8.22 3.67
C ASP A 626 1.28 8.62 2.68
N PRO A 627 1.06 8.42 1.35
CA PRO A 627 2.04 8.72 0.31
C PRO A 627 2.30 10.22 0.09
N TYR A 628 1.68 11.10 0.87
CA TYR A 628 1.69 12.55 0.69
C TYR A 628 2.67 13.20 1.67
N GLY A 629 3.59 14.04 1.17
CA GLY A 629 4.47 14.88 1.98
C GLY A 629 3.77 16.12 2.54
N PRO A 630 4.51 17.03 3.21
CA PRO A 630 4.00 18.34 3.59
C PRO A 630 3.53 19.15 2.38
N VAL A 631 2.59 20.08 2.61
CA VAL A 631 2.16 21.02 1.57
C VAL A 631 3.26 22.06 1.35
N LEU A 632 3.58 22.31 0.09
CA LEU A 632 4.67 23.15 -0.35
C LEU A 632 4.16 24.48 -0.89
N ALA A 633 4.99 25.51 -0.78
CA ALA A 633 4.72 26.81 -1.38
C ALA A 633 4.81 26.76 -2.91
N GLU A 634 4.20 27.71 -3.60
CA GLU A 634 4.11 27.77 -5.07
C GLU A 634 5.49 27.66 -5.76
N GLY A 635 6.49 28.39 -5.23
CA GLY A 635 7.85 28.46 -5.74
C GLY A 635 8.80 27.34 -5.25
N GLU A 636 8.37 26.49 -4.31
CA GLU A 636 9.22 25.46 -3.72
C GLU A 636 9.34 24.23 -4.64
N PRO A 637 10.54 23.73 -4.97
CA PRO A 637 10.68 22.62 -5.89
C PRO A 637 10.12 21.32 -5.30
N ARG A 638 9.33 20.59 -6.10
CA ARG A 638 8.96 19.20 -5.78
C ARG A 638 10.13 18.26 -6.06
N THR A 639 10.38 17.33 -5.15
CA THR A 639 11.45 16.33 -5.26
C THR A 639 10.93 14.96 -5.72
N VAL A 640 9.67 14.64 -5.42
CA VAL A 640 9.05 13.35 -5.76
C VAL A 640 7.65 13.60 -6.32
N ARG A 641 7.52 13.55 -7.65
CA ARG A 641 6.24 13.61 -8.36
C ARG A 641 6.25 12.62 -9.52
N PRO A 642 5.68 11.42 -9.36
CA PRO A 642 5.53 10.52 -10.49
C PRO A 642 4.62 11.15 -11.56
N ALA A 643 4.93 10.88 -12.83
CA ALA A 643 4.13 11.40 -13.93
C ALA A 643 2.68 10.89 -13.82
N GLY A 644 1.71 11.82 -13.86
CA GLY A 644 0.29 11.50 -13.73
C GLY A 644 -0.23 11.18 -12.32
N ALA A 645 0.65 11.02 -11.31
CA ALA A 645 0.31 10.67 -9.92
C ALA A 645 -0.31 11.79 -9.08
N ALA A 646 -0.15 13.04 -9.50
CA ALA A 646 -0.73 14.19 -8.82
C ALA A 646 -1.48 15.04 -9.83
N ALA A 647 -2.76 15.29 -9.52
CA ALA A 647 -3.59 16.28 -10.21
C ALA A 647 -2.86 17.63 -10.28
N GLU A 648 -3.30 18.48 -11.22
CA GLU A 648 -2.82 19.87 -11.22
C GLU A 648 -3.17 20.51 -9.86
N PRO A 649 -2.21 21.14 -9.19
CA PRO A 649 -2.42 21.58 -7.82
C PRO A 649 -3.40 22.75 -7.78
N THR A 650 -4.42 22.64 -6.96
CA THR A 650 -5.41 23.70 -6.70
C THR A 650 -5.17 24.40 -5.38
N ALA A 651 -4.29 23.87 -4.52
CA ALA A 651 -3.95 24.47 -3.25
C ALA A 651 -2.45 24.46 -2.99
N SER A 652 -1.88 25.54 -2.46
CA SER A 652 -0.46 25.63 -2.05
C SER A 652 -0.32 26.35 -0.71
N SER A 653 0.75 26.08 0.03
CA SER A 653 0.95 26.73 1.33
C SER A 653 1.53 28.14 1.17
N VAL A 654 1.07 29.06 2.03
CA VAL A 654 1.67 30.37 2.22
C VAL A 654 1.84 30.61 3.72
N LEU A 655 3.03 31.06 4.09
CA LEU A 655 3.35 31.44 5.46
C LEU A 655 3.12 32.94 5.65
N SER A 656 2.47 33.32 6.75
CA SER A 656 2.31 34.69 7.19
C SER A 656 2.82 34.88 8.62
N GLY A 657 3.30 36.08 8.96
CA GLY A 657 3.88 36.41 10.27
C GLY A 657 5.33 35.97 10.47
N ALA A 658 5.93 35.32 9.47
CA ALA A 658 7.34 34.97 9.38
C ALA A 658 7.75 34.82 7.90
N GLN A 659 9.03 35.00 7.59
CA GLN A 659 9.55 34.81 6.23
C GLN A 659 9.71 33.34 5.87
N GLU A 660 10.16 32.53 6.83
CA GLU A 660 10.42 31.10 6.63
C GLU A 660 10.45 30.38 7.98
N VAL A 661 9.92 29.15 8.02
CA VAL A 661 10.11 28.21 9.13
C VAL A 661 10.58 26.89 8.55
N ARG A 662 11.71 26.38 9.02
CA ARG A 662 12.37 25.20 8.46
C ARG A 662 13.09 24.39 9.52
N ALA A 663 13.45 23.16 9.17
CA ALA A 663 14.16 22.26 10.07
C ALA A 663 15.23 21.45 9.33
N SER A 664 16.12 20.78 10.07
CA SER A 664 17.04 19.78 9.53
C SER A 664 16.32 18.60 8.89
N SER A 665 15.22 18.18 9.53
CA SER A 665 14.35 17.10 9.11
C SER A 665 12.99 17.24 9.79
N SER A 666 11.98 16.54 9.26
CA SER A 666 10.67 16.41 9.89
C SER A 666 10.20 14.95 9.88
N ALA A 667 9.43 14.56 10.88
CA ALA A 667 8.67 13.31 10.89
C ALA A 667 7.53 13.31 9.85
N ALA A 668 7.21 14.46 9.26
CA ALA A 668 6.30 14.59 8.14
C ALA A 668 6.98 14.30 6.79
N ASP A 669 8.32 14.21 6.71
CA ASP A 669 9.04 13.96 5.44
C ASP A 669 8.77 12.55 4.89
N LEU A 670 8.66 12.42 3.56
CA LEU A 670 8.33 11.17 2.86
C LEU A 670 9.33 10.03 3.09
N ASP A 671 10.60 10.35 3.34
CA ASP A 671 11.67 9.37 3.59
C ASP A 671 11.83 9.02 5.08
N GLY A 672 10.93 9.51 5.94
CA GLY A 672 10.85 9.14 7.35
C GLY A 672 10.15 7.80 7.60
N SER A 673 10.57 7.09 8.65
CA SER A 673 9.84 5.92 9.17
C SER A 673 8.83 6.34 10.25
N ARG A 674 7.68 5.66 10.33
CA ARG A 674 6.59 5.96 11.28
C ARG A 674 6.22 7.45 11.30
N ARG A 675 5.87 7.95 10.11
CA ARG A 675 5.64 9.36 9.84
C ARG A 675 4.47 9.92 10.66
N ARG A 676 4.60 11.20 10.99
CA ARG A 676 3.59 12.06 11.62
C ARG A 676 3.35 13.25 10.71
N THR A 677 2.25 13.23 9.98
CA THR A 677 1.99 14.17 8.88
C THR A 677 1.75 15.60 9.36
N GLY A 678 1.32 15.80 10.61
CA GLY A 678 1.19 17.11 11.24
C GLY A 678 2.48 17.67 11.84
N ALA A 679 3.58 16.91 11.85
CA ALA A 679 4.84 17.30 12.50
C ALA A 679 5.73 18.26 11.67
N VAL A 680 5.10 19.16 10.92
CA VAL A 680 5.76 20.14 10.05
C VAL A 680 6.48 21.22 10.86
N PRO A 681 7.48 21.94 10.30
CA PRO A 681 8.21 22.97 11.03
C PRO A 681 7.33 24.09 11.60
N SER A 682 6.27 24.49 10.88
CA SER A 682 5.31 25.51 11.30
C SER A 682 4.48 25.13 12.54
N ALA A 683 4.34 23.84 12.83
CA ALA A 683 3.63 23.31 14.00
C ALA A 683 4.32 23.63 15.35
N ALA A 684 5.47 24.32 15.33
CA ALA A 684 6.11 24.87 16.53
C ALA A 684 5.79 26.35 16.77
N VAL A 685 5.00 27.00 15.91
CA VAL A 685 4.67 28.44 15.96
C VAL A 685 3.21 28.74 15.55
N ASP A 686 2.36 27.72 15.46
CA ASP A 686 0.97 27.84 15.01
C ASP A 686 0.00 28.31 16.11
N GLY A 687 0.49 28.46 17.35
CA GLY A 687 -0.30 28.88 18.50
C GLY A 687 -1.14 27.75 19.11
N ASN A 688 -0.88 26.48 18.75
CA ASN A 688 -1.60 25.31 19.22
C ASN A 688 -0.69 24.41 20.08
N ALA A 689 -0.95 24.36 21.39
CA ALA A 689 -0.15 23.55 22.32
C ALA A 689 -0.27 22.02 22.11
N PHE A 690 -1.19 21.56 21.25
CA PHE A 690 -1.40 20.15 20.93
C PHE A 690 -0.70 19.71 19.64
N THR A 691 -0.16 20.63 18.86
CA THR A 691 0.70 20.35 17.71
C THR A 691 2.16 20.50 18.11
N ALA A 692 3.05 19.91 17.30
CA ALA A 692 4.48 20.05 17.50
C ALA A 692 5.24 19.70 16.23
N TRP A 693 6.27 20.50 15.92
CA TRP A 693 7.32 20.03 15.04
C TRP A 693 8.06 18.87 15.71
N GLN A 694 8.35 17.83 14.94
CA GLN A 694 9.18 16.70 15.37
C GLN A 694 10.16 16.35 14.27
N SER A 695 11.44 16.21 14.62
CA SER A 695 12.48 15.74 13.71
C SER A 695 12.21 14.29 13.28
N ARG A 696 12.83 13.89 12.17
CA ARG A 696 12.79 12.50 11.73
C ARG A 696 13.40 11.58 12.79
N ARG A 697 12.87 10.35 12.88
CA ARG A 697 13.41 9.34 13.78
C ARG A 697 14.81 8.88 13.35
N GLY A 698 15.71 8.74 14.32
CA GLY A 698 17.04 8.16 14.17
C GLY A 698 18.22 9.10 14.41
N ALA A 699 17.97 10.40 14.44
CA ALA A 699 18.90 11.41 14.91
C ALA A 699 18.16 12.41 15.82
N VAL A 700 18.85 12.86 16.88
CA VAL A 700 18.30 13.83 17.86
C VAL A 700 19.31 14.92 18.09
N VAL A 701 20.53 14.54 18.49
CA VAL A 701 21.63 15.48 18.61
C VAL A 701 21.98 16.01 17.22
N SER A 702 22.17 17.33 17.12
CA SER A 702 22.37 18.11 15.88
C SER A 702 21.16 18.34 15.00
N GLU A 703 19.99 17.76 15.32
CA GLU A 703 18.73 18.20 14.73
C GLU A 703 18.43 19.64 15.15
N TRP A 704 17.86 20.41 14.23
CA TRP A 704 17.59 21.83 14.44
C TRP A 704 16.27 22.26 13.82
N TRP A 705 15.67 23.28 14.43
CA TRP A 705 14.52 24.02 13.96
C TRP A 705 14.87 25.51 13.87
N GLU A 706 14.36 26.22 12.87
CA GLU A 706 14.68 27.62 12.62
C GLU A 706 13.48 28.40 12.12
N ILE A 707 13.38 29.64 12.62
CA ILE A 707 12.46 30.66 12.14
C ILE A 707 13.23 31.89 11.67
N ALA A 708 12.85 32.40 10.49
CA ALA A 708 13.24 33.72 9.99
C ALA A 708 12.04 34.68 10.13
N PHE A 709 12.22 35.76 10.88
CA PHE A 709 11.16 36.73 11.15
C PHE A 709 11.03 37.75 10.01
N ASP A 710 9.86 38.39 9.88
CA ASP A 710 9.62 39.45 8.88
C ASP A 710 10.58 40.65 9.01
N GLY A 711 11.13 40.86 10.21
CA GLY A 711 12.23 41.76 10.49
C GLY A 711 12.81 41.50 11.87
N ALA A 712 13.84 42.26 12.24
CA ALA A 712 14.52 42.10 13.53
C ALA A 712 13.54 42.15 14.72
N THR A 713 13.35 41.02 15.39
CA THR A 713 12.37 40.79 16.45
C THR A 713 13.08 40.68 17.79
N ASP A 714 12.52 41.29 18.83
CA ASP A 714 13.06 41.21 20.19
C ASP A 714 12.54 39.95 20.88
N LEU A 715 13.44 39.04 21.24
CA LEU A 715 13.10 37.78 21.90
C LEU A 715 12.99 37.90 23.42
N THR A 716 13.14 39.11 23.97
CA THR A 716 12.99 39.37 25.40
C THR A 716 11.58 39.00 25.87
N GLY A 717 11.48 38.06 26.81
CA GLY A 717 10.20 37.54 27.31
C GLY A 717 9.61 36.40 26.47
N GLY A 718 10.30 35.94 25.42
CA GLY A 718 9.91 34.76 24.66
C GLY A 718 10.23 33.44 25.37
N THR A 719 9.39 32.44 25.11
CA THR A 719 9.55 31.08 25.63
C THR A 719 9.43 30.04 24.53
N LEU A 720 10.22 28.99 24.62
CA LEU A 720 10.19 27.82 23.75
C LEU A 720 9.78 26.59 24.56
N GLN A 721 8.76 25.87 24.11
CA GLN A 721 8.29 24.64 24.73
C GLN A 721 8.90 23.43 24.02
N VAL A 722 9.92 22.83 24.63
CA VAL A 722 10.50 21.55 24.20
C VAL A 722 9.66 20.41 24.75
N VAL A 723 9.36 19.40 23.93
CA VAL A 723 8.53 18.26 24.37
C VAL A 723 9.35 17.33 25.30
N GLN A 724 8.93 17.21 26.56
CA GLN A 724 9.61 16.43 27.62
C GLN A 724 8.75 15.31 28.25
N ASN A 725 7.61 14.98 27.64
CA ASN A 725 6.64 14.04 28.19
C ASN A 725 6.64 12.71 27.40
N ALA A 726 5.66 11.83 27.68
CA ALA A 726 5.51 10.54 27.02
C ALA A 726 5.31 10.62 25.48
N PHE A 727 5.02 11.80 24.94
CA PHE A 727 4.94 12.05 23.50
C PHE A 727 6.31 12.36 22.87
N SER A 728 7.31 12.69 23.70
CA SER A 728 8.69 12.75 23.26
C SER A 728 9.31 11.36 23.24
N THR A 729 10.00 11.06 22.14
CA THR A 729 10.79 9.84 22.07
C THR A 729 12.14 10.03 22.77
N SER A 730 12.61 11.26 23.02
CA SER A 730 13.89 11.57 23.67
C SER A 730 13.81 12.82 24.55
N LEU A 731 14.30 12.72 25.80
CA LEU A 731 14.35 13.86 26.70
C LEU A 731 15.60 14.70 26.40
N VAL A 732 15.44 15.83 25.71
CA VAL A 732 16.53 16.77 25.39
C VAL A 732 16.92 17.52 26.66
N THR A 733 18.20 17.50 27.03
CA THR A 733 18.67 18.16 28.27
C THR A 733 19.35 19.49 28.02
N ARG A 734 19.78 19.76 26.78
CA ARG A 734 20.40 21.04 26.39
C ARG A 734 20.09 21.38 24.94
N VAL A 735 19.84 22.67 24.71
CA VAL A 735 19.67 23.26 23.37
C VAL A 735 20.68 24.39 23.17
N ARG A 736 21.06 24.63 21.92
CA ARG A 736 21.83 25.80 21.49
C ARG A 736 20.93 26.72 20.69
N LEU A 737 20.84 27.96 21.12
CA LEU A 737 20.18 29.06 20.42
C LEU A 737 21.23 29.77 19.57
N GLU A 738 21.07 29.72 18.25
CA GLU A 738 21.90 30.46 17.30
C GLU A 738 21.09 31.63 16.74
N SER A 739 21.63 32.84 16.91
CA SER A 739 21.01 34.11 16.49
C SER A 739 22.04 34.97 15.77
N ASP A 740 21.61 36.09 15.19
CA ASP A 740 22.51 37.07 14.56
C ASP A 740 23.46 37.72 15.58
N ALA A 741 23.05 37.76 16.85
CA ALA A 741 23.84 38.28 17.96
C ALA A 741 24.89 37.28 18.50
N GLY A 742 24.83 36.01 18.07
CA GLY A 742 25.74 34.94 18.48
C GLY A 742 25.01 33.67 18.93
N THR A 743 25.77 32.76 19.55
CA THR A 743 25.29 31.45 19.99
C THR A 743 25.27 31.34 21.50
N THR A 744 24.16 30.89 22.07
CA THR A 744 24.01 30.65 23.52
C THR A 744 23.50 29.24 23.77
N GLU A 745 24.12 28.50 24.68
CA GLU A 745 23.58 27.21 25.13
C GLU A 745 22.73 27.40 26.39
N VAL A 746 21.59 26.71 26.44
CA VAL A 746 20.61 26.77 27.52
C VAL A 746 20.22 25.35 27.90
N ASP A 747 20.21 25.06 29.20
CA ASP A 747 19.71 23.78 29.72
C ASP A 747 18.18 23.73 29.59
N VAL A 748 17.65 22.58 29.22
CA VAL A 748 16.20 22.37 29.10
C VAL A 748 15.67 21.82 30.43
N PRO A 749 14.75 22.52 31.10
CA PRO A 749 14.17 22.03 32.35
C PRO A 749 13.25 20.81 32.14
N VAL A 750 12.84 20.17 33.23
CA VAL A 750 11.98 18.96 33.18
C VAL A 750 10.60 19.24 32.59
N ASP A 751 10.07 20.45 32.77
CA ASP A 751 8.82 20.90 32.16
C ASP A 751 8.97 21.29 30.68
N GLY A 752 10.21 21.36 30.17
CA GLY A 752 10.54 21.69 28.79
C GLY A 752 10.47 23.18 28.43
N LEU A 753 10.13 24.07 29.38
CA LEU A 753 9.95 25.49 29.09
C LEU A 753 11.28 26.24 29.15
N VAL A 754 11.77 26.69 27.99
CA VAL A 754 13.07 27.35 27.84
C VAL A 754 12.87 28.84 27.54
N GLY A 755 13.50 29.71 28.34
CA GLY A 755 13.53 31.16 28.05
C GLY A 755 14.53 31.48 26.93
N ILE A 756 14.10 32.18 25.88
CA ILE A 756 14.94 32.48 24.70
C ILE A 756 15.48 33.92 24.65
N GLY A 757 15.18 34.74 25.66
CA GLY A 757 15.60 36.15 25.69
C GLY A 757 17.11 36.38 25.63
N ALA A 758 17.93 35.38 25.97
CA ALA A 758 19.39 35.46 25.84
C ALA A 758 19.87 35.57 24.37
N ALA A 759 19.03 35.23 23.40
CA ALA A 759 19.30 35.42 21.97
C ALA A 759 19.16 36.89 21.53
N GLY A 760 18.54 37.75 22.35
CA GLY A 760 18.39 39.18 22.07
C GLY A 760 17.53 39.50 20.84
N ARG A 761 17.77 40.65 20.23
CA ARG A 761 17.06 41.09 19.02
C ARG A 761 17.71 40.49 17.78
N THR A 762 16.95 39.74 16.98
CA THR A 762 17.47 38.98 15.84
C THR A 762 16.45 38.88 14.70
N GLU A 763 16.91 38.74 13.47
CA GLU A 763 16.10 38.41 12.28
C GLU A 763 15.89 36.90 12.15
N ARG A 764 16.75 36.08 12.75
CA ARG A 764 16.70 34.62 12.64
C ARG A 764 17.06 33.93 13.94
N LEU A 765 16.25 32.96 14.35
CA LEU A 765 16.52 32.10 15.51
C LEU A 765 16.58 30.65 15.07
N ARG A 766 17.70 29.98 15.33
CA ARG A 766 17.83 28.52 15.20
C ARG A 766 18.00 27.87 16.56
N VAL A 767 17.28 26.79 16.80
CA VAL A 767 17.36 25.96 18.00
C VAL A 767 17.93 24.60 17.61
N VAL A 768 19.08 24.25 18.18
CA VAL A 768 19.77 22.97 17.92
C VAL A 768 19.76 22.11 19.18
N ALA A 769 19.34 20.85 19.09
CA ALA A 769 19.47 19.91 20.20
C ALA A 769 20.94 19.47 20.35
N THR A 770 21.53 19.65 21.54
CA THR A 770 22.97 19.39 21.77
C THR A 770 23.23 18.27 22.76
N ALA A 771 22.29 18.00 23.67
CA ALA A 771 22.39 16.90 24.61
C ALA A 771 21.02 16.29 24.90
N VAL A 772 21.01 14.99 25.20
CA VAL A 772 19.82 14.22 25.60
C VAL A 772 20.10 13.42 26.86
N SER A 773 19.05 13.01 27.56
CA SER A 773 19.11 11.99 28.61
C SER A 773 19.08 10.59 27.99
N GLY A 774 19.97 9.71 28.44
CA GLY A 774 20.08 8.33 27.93
C GLY A 774 20.82 8.21 26.61
N THR A 775 20.62 7.08 25.91
CA THR A 775 21.22 6.80 24.59
C THR A 775 20.23 7.10 23.48
N THR A 776 20.72 7.63 22.36
CA THR A 776 19.93 7.75 21.13
C THR A 776 19.94 6.41 20.37
N ASP A 777 18.81 6.10 19.73
CA ASP A 777 18.65 4.95 18.85
C ASP A 777 17.86 5.38 17.59
N ALA A 778 17.64 4.45 16.66
CA ALA A 778 16.96 4.69 15.38
C ALA A 778 15.50 5.17 15.51
N THR A 779 14.89 5.11 16.70
CA THR A 779 13.48 5.41 16.95
C THR A 779 13.24 6.76 17.64
N ARG A 780 14.32 7.41 18.09
CA ARG A 780 14.33 8.68 18.83
C ARG A 780 14.28 9.91 17.90
N SER A 781 13.72 11.01 18.37
CA SER A 781 13.46 12.28 17.67
C SER A 781 13.49 13.46 18.65
N PHE A 782 13.74 14.66 18.14
CA PHE A 782 13.64 15.95 18.84
C PHE A 782 12.31 16.61 18.49
N ALA A 783 11.63 17.25 19.44
CA ALA A 783 10.37 17.96 19.17
C ALA A 783 10.27 19.28 19.94
N ILE A 784 9.61 20.25 19.30
CA ILE A 784 9.25 21.56 19.85
C ILE A 784 7.77 21.74 19.59
N SER A 785 6.97 21.99 20.64
CA SER A 785 5.53 22.20 20.49
C SER A 785 5.18 23.66 20.24
N GLU A 786 5.90 24.60 20.84
CA GLU A 786 5.52 26.01 20.71
C GLU A 786 6.68 26.98 20.92
N LEU A 787 6.66 28.08 20.19
CA LEU A 787 7.48 29.28 20.40
C LEU A 787 6.52 30.44 20.65
N THR A 788 6.38 30.81 21.92
CA THR A 788 5.52 31.91 22.33
C THR A 788 6.32 33.20 22.41
N LEU A 789 5.92 34.19 21.61
CA LEU A 789 6.49 35.54 21.59
C LEU A 789 5.37 36.59 21.58
N PRO A 790 5.44 37.64 22.42
CA PRO A 790 4.44 38.70 22.39
C PRO A 790 4.31 39.34 21.01
N GLY A 791 3.11 39.28 20.42
CA GLY A 791 2.80 39.89 19.13
C GLY A 791 3.24 39.08 17.90
N LEU A 792 3.85 37.91 18.09
CA LEU A 792 4.10 36.97 17.00
C LEU A 792 2.82 36.15 16.74
N ALA A 793 2.36 36.15 15.49
CA ALA A 793 1.26 35.33 15.04
C ALA A 793 1.63 34.74 13.68
N VAL A 794 2.24 33.55 13.70
CA VAL A 794 2.61 32.84 12.48
C VAL A 794 1.43 31.96 12.07
N ARG A 795 1.09 31.97 10.78
CA ARG A 795 0.06 31.09 10.23
C ARG A 795 0.52 30.52 8.90
N GLU A 796 0.27 29.24 8.72
CA GLU A 796 0.36 28.58 7.43
C GLU A 796 -1.04 28.42 6.87
N GLU A 797 -1.31 29.07 5.74
CA GLU A 797 -2.61 29.10 5.08
C GLU A 797 -2.52 28.37 3.74
N LEU A 798 -3.60 27.71 3.32
CA LEU A 798 -3.66 27.16 1.96
C LEU A 798 -4.31 28.16 1.02
N VAL A 799 -3.53 28.64 0.06
CA VAL A 799 -4.04 29.43 -1.05
C VAL A 799 -4.67 28.50 -2.06
N VAL A 800 -5.95 28.70 -2.33
CA VAL A 800 -6.76 27.93 -3.27
C VAL A 800 -6.92 28.73 -4.56
N ASP A 801 -6.51 28.12 -5.66
CA ASP A 801 -6.49 28.72 -6.98
C ASP A 801 -7.32 27.88 -7.96
N GLY A 802 -8.07 28.59 -8.81
CA GLY A 802 -8.77 28.00 -9.92
C GLY A 802 -9.42 29.10 -10.78
N PRO A 803 -9.11 29.16 -12.08
CA PRO A 803 -9.64 30.19 -12.97
C PRO A 803 -11.16 30.07 -13.06
N ASP A 804 -11.86 31.21 -13.05
CA ASP A 804 -13.32 31.31 -13.22
C ASP A 804 -14.17 30.47 -12.24
N ALA A 805 -13.63 30.19 -11.05
CA ALA A 805 -14.36 29.49 -10.00
C ALA A 805 -15.38 30.39 -9.32
N ASP A 806 -16.59 29.88 -9.14
CA ASP A 806 -17.64 30.52 -8.35
C ASP A 806 -18.10 29.66 -7.16
N THR A 807 -17.62 28.41 -7.10
CA THR A 807 -17.94 27.42 -6.08
C THR A 807 -16.66 26.79 -5.53
N TRP A 808 -16.54 26.75 -4.20
CA TRP A 808 -15.36 26.25 -3.50
C TRP A 808 -15.73 25.15 -2.51
N VAL A 809 -14.97 24.05 -2.53
CA VAL A 809 -15.05 22.93 -1.58
C VAL A 809 -13.75 22.88 -0.80
N LEU A 810 -13.78 23.31 0.46
CA LEU A 810 -12.60 23.48 1.31
C LEU A 810 -12.63 22.47 2.44
N ALA A 811 -11.70 21.52 2.44
CA ALA A 811 -11.72 20.39 3.36
C ALA A 811 -10.43 20.28 4.18
N ALA A 812 -10.61 19.95 5.47
CA ALA A 812 -9.53 19.54 6.36
C ALA A 812 -9.12 18.08 6.10
N ARG A 813 -7.91 17.74 6.54
CA ARG A 813 -7.34 16.40 6.61
C ARG A 813 -6.97 16.12 8.07
N PRO A 814 -7.96 15.92 8.95
CA PRO A 814 -7.76 15.88 10.39
C PRO A 814 -7.01 14.62 10.88
N PRO A 815 -6.56 14.59 12.14
CA PRO A 815 -6.14 13.36 12.83
C PRO A 815 -7.35 12.44 13.10
N SER A 816 -7.09 11.25 13.63
CA SER A 816 -8.16 10.40 14.19
C SER A 816 -8.80 11.05 15.41
N PHE A 817 -10.11 10.91 15.57
CA PHE A 817 -10.84 11.45 16.71
C PHE A 817 -11.18 10.37 17.75
N ALA A 818 -11.60 9.19 17.29
CA ALA A 818 -12.02 8.12 18.18
C ALA A 818 -10.82 7.48 18.90
N THR A 819 -10.94 7.37 20.22
CA THR A 819 -10.05 6.55 21.07
C THR A 819 -10.81 5.46 21.83
N CYS A 820 -12.14 5.53 21.85
CA CYS A 820 -13.05 4.45 22.18
C CYS A 820 -13.58 3.81 20.88
N VAL A 821 -13.23 2.56 20.65
CA VAL A 821 -13.41 1.86 19.37
C VAL A 821 -13.97 0.46 19.59
N PRO A 822 -14.59 -0.17 18.57
CA PRO A 822 -14.96 -1.58 18.64
C PRO A 822 -13.73 -2.46 18.88
N SER A 823 -13.85 -3.39 19.81
CA SER A 823 -12.82 -4.37 20.13
C SER A 823 -12.54 -5.31 18.95
N TYR A 824 -11.47 -6.09 19.07
CA TYR A 824 -11.36 -7.32 18.27
C TYR A 824 -12.54 -8.27 18.57
N PRO A 825 -12.88 -9.22 17.68
CA PRO A 825 -13.99 -10.16 17.90
C PRO A 825 -13.80 -10.99 19.18
N ILE A 826 -14.75 -10.90 20.10
CA ILE A 826 -14.68 -11.52 21.44
C ILE A 826 -15.69 -12.68 21.51
N GLY A 827 -15.37 -13.78 20.84
CA GLY A 827 -16.23 -14.96 20.77
C GLY A 827 -15.83 -15.89 19.64
N GLY A 828 -16.20 -17.17 19.74
CA GLY A 828 -16.06 -18.12 18.63
C GLY A 828 -16.94 -17.72 17.44
N SER A 829 -16.81 -18.42 16.32
CA SER A 829 -17.47 -18.13 15.03
C SER A 829 -19.02 -18.11 15.03
N GLY A 830 -19.68 -18.32 16.18
CA GLY A 830 -21.14 -18.43 16.30
C GLY A 830 -21.90 -17.10 16.26
N ASP A 831 -21.24 -15.98 16.57
CA ASP A 831 -21.79 -14.64 16.37
C ASP A 831 -20.69 -13.69 15.85
N PRO A 832 -20.55 -13.55 14.53
CA PRO A 832 -19.58 -12.64 13.97
C PRO A 832 -19.90 -11.19 14.28
N ALA A 833 -21.08 -10.81 14.78
CA ALA A 833 -21.36 -9.40 15.10
C ALA A 833 -20.83 -8.96 16.47
N ALA A 834 -20.47 -9.88 17.37
CA ALA A 834 -20.13 -9.56 18.76
C ALA A 834 -18.82 -8.75 18.90
N SER A 835 -18.93 -7.52 19.41
CA SER A 835 -17.80 -6.68 19.85
C SER A 835 -18.21 -5.85 21.07
N GLU A 836 -17.26 -5.55 21.95
CA GLU A 836 -17.43 -4.59 23.05
C GLU A 836 -16.71 -3.27 22.67
N THR A 837 -17.09 -2.14 23.25
CA THR A 837 -16.39 -0.87 23.04
C THR A 837 -15.26 -0.73 24.04
N VAL A 838 -14.04 -0.52 23.51
CA VAL A 838 -12.80 -0.44 24.29
C VAL A 838 -12.12 0.89 24.08
N CYS A 839 -11.62 1.49 25.15
CA CYS A 839 -10.97 2.81 25.11
C CYS A 839 -9.46 2.69 25.33
N ASN A 840 -8.68 3.15 24.34
CA ASN A 840 -7.23 3.18 24.44
C ASN A 840 -6.62 4.29 23.58
N ARG A 841 -5.98 5.27 24.22
CA ARG A 841 -5.34 6.41 23.52
C ARG A 841 -4.21 6.01 22.56
N SER A 842 -3.69 4.78 22.63
CA SER A 842 -2.66 4.32 21.69
C SER A 842 -3.16 4.04 20.27
N VAL A 843 -4.47 4.15 20.02
CA VAL A 843 -5.04 4.05 18.67
C VAL A 843 -4.96 5.37 17.89
N ALA A 844 -4.64 6.49 18.53
CA ALA A 844 -4.63 7.79 17.88
C ALA A 844 -3.61 7.88 16.72
N VAL A 845 -4.06 8.37 15.57
CA VAL A 845 -3.29 8.62 14.35
C VAL A 845 -3.30 10.10 14.04
N ASP A 846 -2.14 10.63 13.65
CA ASP A 846 -1.94 12.05 13.33
C ASP A 846 -2.55 12.47 11.99
N GLY A 847 -2.72 13.77 11.77
CA GLY A 847 -3.19 14.34 10.50
C GLY A 847 -2.49 15.67 10.19
N PRO A 848 -2.37 16.06 8.91
CA PRO A 848 -1.69 17.30 8.52
C PRO A 848 -2.46 18.57 8.91
N ASP A 849 -3.79 18.48 9.10
CA ASP A 849 -4.60 19.64 9.52
C ASP A 849 -5.08 19.44 10.95
N ALA A 850 -4.32 19.96 11.92
CA ALA A 850 -4.67 19.94 13.34
C ALA A 850 -4.94 21.37 13.84
N GLY A 851 -6.19 21.82 13.76
CA GLY A 851 -6.59 23.14 14.27
C GLY A 851 -7.64 23.85 13.38
N PRO A 852 -7.52 25.18 13.17
CA PRO A 852 -8.49 25.94 12.38
C PRO A 852 -8.39 25.63 10.88
N LEU A 853 -9.51 25.80 10.18
CA LEU A 853 -9.52 25.79 8.72
C LEU A 853 -9.08 27.17 8.20
N LEU A 854 -7.86 27.27 7.67
CA LEU A 854 -7.27 28.51 7.15
C LEU A 854 -7.07 28.42 5.63
N ARG A 855 -7.82 29.22 4.87
CA ARG A 855 -7.77 29.25 3.39
C ARG A 855 -7.72 30.66 2.86
N VAL A 856 -7.10 30.84 1.69
CA VAL A 856 -7.14 32.09 0.92
C VAL A 856 -7.62 31.77 -0.49
N LEU A 857 -8.78 32.27 -0.87
CA LEU A 857 -9.34 32.07 -2.19
C LEU A 857 -8.78 33.12 -3.15
N ARG A 858 -8.26 32.71 -4.30
CA ARG A 858 -7.99 33.60 -5.43
C ARG A 858 -9.14 33.51 -6.41
N THR A 859 -9.88 34.60 -6.60
CA THR A 859 -11.01 34.66 -7.52
C THR A 859 -11.00 35.92 -8.36
N GLU A 860 -11.32 35.79 -9.65
CA GLU A 860 -11.49 36.94 -10.55
C GLU A 860 -12.91 37.53 -10.48
N GLN A 861 -13.85 36.79 -9.90
CA GLN A 861 -15.26 37.15 -9.83
C GLN A 861 -15.70 37.34 -8.37
N GLY A 862 -16.50 38.37 -8.14
CA GLY A 862 -17.17 38.60 -6.86
C GLY A 862 -18.66 38.27 -6.96
N GLY A 863 -19.28 37.93 -5.83
CA GLY A 863 -20.69 37.54 -5.79
C GLY A 863 -21.15 37.18 -4.39
N GLU A 864 -22.46 37.16 -4.21
CA GLU A 864 -23.09 36.62 -3.01
C GLU A 864 -22.99 35.09 -3.03
N VAL A 865 -22.55 34.49 -1.92
CA VAL A 865 -22.47 33.03 -1.78
C VAL A 865 -23.22 32.56 -0.55
N ALA A 866 -23.79 31.37 -0.63
CA ALA A 866 -24.27 30.61 0.52
C ALA A 866 -23.16 29.67 0.99
N GLY A 867 -23.18 29.32 2.28
CA GLY A 867 -22.17 28.47 2.89
C GLY A 867 -22.74 27.34 3.73
N ARG A 868 -22.15 26.16 3.58
CA ARG A 868 -22.41 24.99 4.42
C ARG A 868 -21.09 24.52 5.03
N VAL A 869 -21.05 24.43 6.35
CA VAL A 869 -19.93 23.92 7.13
C VAL A 869 -20.26 22.50 7.55
N TRP A 870 -19.29 21.59 7.49
CA TRP A 870 -19.37 20.30 8.18
C TRP A 870 -18.30 20.23 9.25
N MET A 871 -18.66 19.63 10.37
CA MET A 871 -17.89 19.69 11.61
C MET A 871 -18.26 18.51 12.51
N ARG A 872 -17.55 18.37 13.62
CA ARG A 872 -17.89 17.42 14.68
C ARG A 872 -17.79 18.06 16.05
N ALA A 873 -18.43 17.44 17.04
CA ALA A 873 -18.28 17.86 18.43
C ALA A 873 -16.82 17.72 18.87
N ALA A 874 -16.33 18.68 19.66
CA ALA A 874 -15.03 18.57 20.31
C ALA A 874 -15.15 17.72 21.59
N ASP A 875 -14.09 17.02 21.98
CA ASP A 875 -14.05 16.29 23.25
C ASP A 875 -13.87 17.26 24.44
N SER A 876 -14.98 17.85 24.91
CA SER A 876 -14.95 18.89 25.95
C SER A 876 -16.17 18.86 26.87
N SER A 877 -16.07 19.57 28.00
CA SER A 877 -17.22 19.83 28.87
C SER A 877 -18.34 20.58 28.15
N GLN A 878 -18.02 21.51 27.25
CA GLN A 878 -19.01 22.32 26.54
C GLN A 878 -19.83 21.48 25.56
N SER A 879 -19.22 20.49 24.90
CA SER A 879 -19.93 19.54 24.06
C SER A 879 -20.78 18.58 24.89
N SER A 880 -20.29 18.13 26.05
CA SER A 880 -21.09 17.33 26.99
C SER A 880 -22.31 18.11 27.50
N ASP A 881 -22.15 19.39 27.83
CA ASP A 881 -23.26 20.26 28.25
C ASP A 881 -24.26 20.49 27.11
N LEU A 882 -23.78 20.61 25.86
CA LEU A 882 -24.63 20.70 24.68
C LEU A 882 -25.43 19.41 24.47
N ALA A 883 -24.79 18.24 24.57
CA ALA A 883 -25.48 16.95 24.48
C ALA A 883 -26.56 16.81 25.56
N ALA A 884 -26.28 17.21 26.80
CA ALA A 884 -27.27 17.19 27.88
C ALA A 884 -28.44 18.17 27.62
N GLN A 885 -28.18 19.34 27.04
CA GLN A 885 -29.24 20.29 26.66
C GLN A 885 -30.16 19.72 25.57
N LEU A 886 -29.58 19.07 24.56
CA LEU A 886 -30.33 18.41 23.49
C LEU A 886 -31.13 17.22 24.02
N ALA A 887 -30.51 16.37 24.87
CA ALA A 887 -31.16 15.16 25.37
C ALA A 887 -32.20 15.38 26.47
N ARG A 888 -32.17 16.53 27.16
CA ARG A 888 -33.12 16.90 28.24
C ARG A 888 -33.25 15.81 29.32
N PRO A 889 -32.15 15.35 29.94
CA PRO A 889 -32.16 14.18 30.82
C PRO A 889 -32.96 14.41 32.11
N THR A 890 -33.66 13.37 32.59
CA THR A 890 -34.33 13.40 33.91
C THR A 890 -33.38 13.18 35.09
N ILE A 891 -32.24 12.52 34.84
CA ILE A 891 -31.17 12.27 35.81
C ILE A 891 -29.85 12.75 35.18
N VAL A 892 -29.15 13.64 35.87
CA VAL A 892 -27.82 14.11 35.47
C VAL A 892 -26.77 13.29 36.22
N ALA A 893 -25.82 12.72 35.49
CA ALA A 893 -24.72 11.96 36.04
C ALA A 893 -23.36 12.64 35.88
N THR A 894 -22.55 12.62 36.94
CA THR A 894 -21.16 13.05 36.93
C THR A 894 -20.27 11.95 37.50
N GLY A 895 -19.11 11.71 36.89
CA GLY A 895 -18.19 10.64 37.28
C GLY A 895 -16.91 11.19 37.90
N SER A 896 -16.25 10.37 38.73
CA SER A 896 -14.92 10.68 39.28
C SER A 896 -13.85 10.78 38.20
N SER A 897 -13.99 10.04 37.11
CA SER A 897 -13.06 9.99 35.99
C SER A 897 -13.70 9.40 34.72
N THR A 898 -12.99 9.49 33.60
CA THR A 898 -13.32 8.82 32.33
C THR A 898 -12.07 8.16 31.74
N ALA A 899 -12.24 7.02 31.07
CA ALA A 899 -11.17 6.27 30.40
C ALA A 899 -10.57 7.05 29.24
N SER A 900 -11.38 7.88 28.61
CA SER A 900 -11.06 8.64 27.43
C SER A 900 -11.65 10.06 27.49
N PRO A 901 -11.06 11.04 26.78
CA PRO A 901 -11.75 12.28 26.46
C PRO A 901 -13.02 12.09 25.59
N ASP A 902 -13.13 11.00 24.80
CA ASP A 902 -14.31 10.74 23.97
C ASP A 902 -15.59 10.74 24.82
N LEU A 903 -16.60 11.49 24.37
CA LEU A 903 -17.86 11.67 25.11
C LEU A 903 -18.65 10.37 25.27
N VAL A 904 -18.47 9.38 24.38
CA VAL A 904 -19.07 8.03 24.51
C VAL A 904 -18.61 7.27 25.77
N SER A 905 -17.54 7.71 26.42
CA SER A 905 -17.06 7.13 27.69
C SER A 905 -17.61 7.85 28.94
N GLY A 906 -18.38 8.91 28.73
CA GLY A 906 -18.85 9.83 29.76
C GLY A 906 -19.84 9.21 30.76
N PRO A 907 -20.00 9.82 31.95
CA PRO A 907 -20.85 9.31 33.02
C PRO A 907 -22.34 9.30 32.70
N GLN A 908 -22.81 10.18 31.80
CA GLN A 908 -24.21 10.24 31.40
C GLN A 908 -24.66 8.96 30.67
N ALA A 909 -23.74 8.23 30.05
CA ALA A 909 -23.98 6.95 29.41
C ALA A 909 -24.28 5.79 30.40
N ALA A 910 -24.30 6.06 31.71
CA ALA A 910 -24.81 5.10 32.70
C ALA A 910 -26.29 5.33 33.06
N VAL A 911 -26.91 6.39 32.51
CA VAL A 911 -28.29 6.80 32.77
C VAL A 911 -28.88 7.47 31.52
N ASP A 912 -28.66 6.87 30.35
CA ASP A 912 -29.23 7.32 29.06
C ASP A 912 -30.32 6.38 28.52
N ALA A 913 -30.63 5.32 29.27
CA ALA A 913 -31.60 4.28 28.93
C ALA A 913 -31.19 3.44 27.71
N ASP A 914 -29.91 3.40 27.36
CA ASP A 914 -29.35 2.54 26.33
C ASP A 914 -28.31 1.56 26.90
N PRO A 915 -28.63 0.25 27.06
CA PRO A 915 -27.68 -0.71 27.60
C PRO A 915 -26.47 -0.96 26.70
N ALA A 916 -26.45 -0.45 25.46
CA ALA A 916 -25.29 -0.54 24.56
C ALA A 916 -24.23 0.54 24.84
N THR A 917 -24.59 1.63 25.53
CA THR A 917 -23.65 2.65 25.99
C THR A 917 -23.16 2.30 27.41
N ALA A 918 -22.08 2.96 27.85
CA ALA A 918 -21.60 2.76 29.22
C ALA A 918 -20.69 3.90 29.67
N TRP A 919 -20.80 4.26 30.95
CA TRP A 919 -19.74 5.00 31.62
C TRP A 919 -18.52 4.12 31.80
N ARG A 920 -17.36 4.65 31.43
CA ARG A 920 -16.05 3.98 31.52
C ARG A 920 -15.10 4.85 32.34
N PRO A 921 -14.92 4.61 33.64
CA PRO A 921 -13.92 5.33 34.45
C PRO A 921 -12.49 5.08 33.98
N ALA A 922 -11.57 5.97 34.38
CA ALA A 922 -10.16 5.83 34.08
C ALA A 922 -9.59 4.54 34.68
N ALA A 923 -8.65 3.90 33.97
CA ALA A 923 -8.07 2.63 34.40
C ALA A 923 -7.25 2.74 35.70
N ASP A 924 -6.76 3.95 36.01
CA ASP A 924 -6.02 4.30 37.22
C ASP A 924 -6.90 4.90 38.34
N ASP A 925 -8.22 4.98 38.14
CA ASP A 925 -9.17 5.35 39.19
C ASP A 925 -9.43 4.15 40.12
N GLU A 926 -8.82 4.17 41.31
CA GLU A 926 -8.96 3.11 42.31
C GLU A 926 -10.35 3.12 43.00
N ALA A 927 -11.11 4.21 42.90
CA ALA A 927 -12.36 4.40 43.62
C ALA A 927 -13.44 5.06 42.72
N PRO A 928 -13.79 4.43 41.59
CA PRO A 928 -14.69 5.02 40.61
C PRO A 928 -16.05 5.29 41.23
N THR A 929 -16.47 6.55 41.16
CA THR A 929 -17.67 7.07 41.81
C THR A 929 -18.55 7.79 40.81
N LEU A 930 -19.83 7.41 40.75
CA LEU A 930 -20.86 8.03 39.94
C LEU A 930 -21.82 8.83 40.83
N GLU A 931 -21.90 10.13 40.62
CA GLU A 931 -22.87 11.01 41.26
C GLU A 931 -24.09 11.16 40.35
N LEU A 932 -25.26 10.85 40.88
CA LEU A 932 -26.55 10.96 40.21
C LEU A 932 -27.37 12.06 40.88
N SER A 933 -27.99 12.94 40.09
CA SER A 933 -28.81 14.04 40.61
C SER A 933 -30.07 14.28 39.78
N TRP A 934 -31.13 14.73 40.44
CA TRP A 934 -32.43 15.00 39.81
C TRP A 934 -33.21 16.11 40.54
N ASP A 935 -34.21 16.69 39.87
CA ASP A 935 -34.84 17.94 40.30
C ASP A 935 -35.65 17.85 41.61
N ARG A 936 -36.38 16.75 41.82
CA ARG A 936 -37.35 16.61 42.93
C ARG A 936 -36.99 15.47 43.87
N ALA A 937 -36.99 15.71 45.18
CA ALA A 937 -36.68 14.67 46.15
C ALA A 937 -37.67 13.47 46.10
N THR A 938 -37.18 12.30 45.70
CA THR A 938 -37.91 11.03 45.54
C THR A 938 -37.43 10.00 46.56
N ARG A 939 -38.25 8.97 46.80
CA ARG A 939 -37.94 7.92 47.79
C ARG A 939 -37.22 6.77 47.09
N VAL A 940 -35.90 6.76 47.17
CA VAL A 940 -35.04 5.70 46.63
C VAL A 940 -35.07 4.50 47.57
N SER A 941 -35.15 3.27 47.03
CA SER A 941 -35.12 2.02 47.79
C SER A 941 -34.09 1.00 47.29
N GLY A 942 -33.35 1.32 46.23
CA GLY A 942 -32.34 0.42 45.67
C GLY A 942 -31.76 0.97 44.38
N LEU A 943 -30.85 0.19 43.79
CA LEU A 943 -30.28 0.42 42.46
C LEU A 943 -30.42 -0.87 41.65
N ARG A 944 -30.51 -0.77 40.32
CA ARG A 944 -30.24 -1.87 39.40
C ARG A 944 -29.09 -1.45 38.49
N VAL A 945 -27.96 -2.15 38.63
CA VAL A 945 -26.73 -1.91 37.87
C VAL A 945 -26.63 -2.95 36.76
N THR A 946 -26.50 -2.49 35.53
CA THR A 946 -26.30 -3.34 34.34
C THR A 946 -24.90 -3.13 33.80
N THR A 947 -24.23 -4.23 33.46
CA THR A 947 -22.94 -4.25 32.77
C THR A 947 -23.06 -5.18 31.57
N ALA A 948 -23.22 -4.60 30.37
CA ALA A 948 -23.38 -5.35 29.13
C ALA A 948 -22.06 -5.98 28.67
N GLU A 949 -20.97 -5.23 28.78
CA GLU A 949 -19.61 -5.64 28.41
C GLU A 949 -18.96 -6.40 29.57
N ARG A 950 -18.60 -7.68 29.38
CA ARG A 950 -18.10 -8.54 30.47
C ARG A 950 -16.80 -9.25 30.15
N GLN A 951 -16.39 -9.30 28.88
CA GLN A 951 -15.22 -10.05 28.47
C GLN A 951 -13.95 -9.21 28.54
N LEU A 952 -14.01 -7.93 28.17
CA LEU A 952 -12.86 -7.01 28.14
C LEU A 952 -12.91 -5.90 29.20
N SER A 953 -13.74 -6.06 30.22
CA SER A 953 -13.91 -5.09 31.32
C SER A 953 -13.75 -5.75 32.69
N THR A 954 -13.37 -4.96 33.71
CA THR A 954 -13.45 -5.42 35.11
C THR A 954 -14.90 -5.33 35.59
N ARG A 955 -15.50 -6.45 36.02
CA ARG A 955 -16.90 -6.47 36.49
C ARG A 955 -17.00 -5.89 37.92
N PRO A 956 -17.86 -4.88 38.17
CA PRO A 956 -18.16 -4.44 39.52
C PRO A 956 -18.97 -5.51 40.26
N THR A 957 -18.66 -5.73 41.54
CA THR A 957 -19.34 -6.72 42.40
C THR A 957 -20.02 -6.08 43.62
N HIS A 958 -19.55 -4.91 44.06
CA HIS A 958 -20.11 -4.20 45.20
C HIS A 958 -20.28 -2.71 44.89
N VAL A 959 -21.22 -2.08 45.59
CA VAL A 959 -21.37 -0.61 45.60
C VAL A 959 -21.38 -0.06 47.02
N VAL A 960 -20.82 1.13 47.18
CA VAL A 960 -20.95 1.96 48.37
C VAL A 960 -21.69 3.22 48.01
N VAL A 961 -22.91 3.35 48.50
CA VAL A 961 -23.84 4.44 48.19
C VAL A 961 -23.86 5.44 49.33
N SER A 962 -23.61 6.70 49.03
CA SER A 962 -23.78 7.82 49.95
C SER A 962 -24.93 8.72 49.49
N TYR A 963 -25.81 9.12 50.41
CA TYR A 963 -26.94 10.00 50.10
C TYR A 963 -26.50 11.48 50.17
N GLY A 964 -27.20 12.37 49.44
CA GLY A 964 -26.82 13.78 49.28
C GLY A 964 -26.71 14.66 50.54
N ASP A 965 -27.01 14.15 51.72
CA ASP A 965 -26.76 14.80 53.02
C ASP A 965 -25.40 14.44 53.64
N GLY A 966 -24.66 13.52 53.02
CA GLY A 966 -23.30 13.13 53.37
C GLY A 966 -23.16 12.36 54.68
N THR A 967 -24.26 12.00 55.34
CA THR A 967 -24.26 11.45 56.71
C THR A 967 -24.55 9.96 56.81
N GLU A 968 -25.17 9.36 55.79
CA GLU A 968 -25.48 7.92 55.76
C GLU A 968 -24.85 7.27 54.52
N SER A 969 -24.14 6.16 54.72
CA SER A 969 -23.63 5.30 53.64
C SER A 969 -24.15 3.87 53.79
N ALA A 970 -24.49 3.25 52.67
CA ALA A 970 -24.92 1.86 52.59
C ALA A 970 -23.99 1.11 51.64
N THR A 971 -23.60 -0.11 52.02
CA THR A 971 -22.83 -1.03 51.17
C THR A 971 -23.75 -2.16 50.75
N GLY A 972 -23.72 -2.52 49.47
CA GLY A 972 -24.50 -3.63 48.93
C GLY A 972 -23.72 -4.40 47.88
N GLU A 973 -23.92 -5.71 47.86
CA GLU A 973 -23.45 -6.61 46.81
C GLU A 973 -24.38 -6.46 45.59
N ILE A 974 -23.81 -6.47 44.38
CA ILE A 974 -24.58 -6.46 43.14
C ILE A 974 -25.03 -7.89 42.86
N GLY A 975 -26.34 -8.15 42.97
CA GLY A 975 -26.92 -9.45 42.67
C GLY A 975 -26.71 -9.91 41.22
N ASP A 976 -26.98 -11.19 40.95
CA ASP A 976 -26.91 -11.74 39.58
C ASP A 976 -27.88 -11.06 38.60
N ASP A 977 -28.97 -10.49 39.11
CA ASP A 977 -29.96 -9.69 38.37
C ASP A 977 -29.62 -8.19 38.33
N GLY A 978 -28.45 -7.80 38.84
CA GLY A 978 -27.96 -6.42 38.92
C GLY A 978 -28.54 -5.61 40.07
N VAL A 979 -29.44 -6.17 40.89
CA VAL A 979 -30.16 -5.41 41.92
C VAL A 979 -29.32 -5.26 43.19
N VAL A 980 -29.34 -4.06 43.74
CA VAL A 980 -28.78 -3.69 45.05
C VAL A 980 -29.90 -3.11 45.91
N GLU A 981 -30.25 -3.80 47.00
CA GLU A 981 -31.24 -3.30 47.96
C GLU A 981 -30.63 -2.23 48.87
N LEU A 982 -31.32 -1.10 49.03
CA LEU A 982 -30.87 0.00 49.87
C LEU A 982 -31.94 0.36 50.93
N PRO A 983 -31.54 0.85 52.11
CA PRO A 983 -32.49 1.46 53.04
C PRO A 983 -33.26 2.59 52.35
N PRO A 984 -34.60 2.63 52.45
CA PRO A 984 -35.37 3.58 51.67
C PRO A 984 -35.23 5.01 52.20
N VAL A 985 -34.57 5.90 51.43
CA VAL A 985 -34.25 7.29 51.81
C VAL A 985 -34.85 8.27 50.78
N ARG A 986 -35.31 9.42 51.26
CA ARG A 986 -35.81 10.49 50.39
C ARG A 986 -34.70 11.49 50.08
N THR A 987 -34.21 11.51 48.84
CA THR A 987 -33.07 12.34 48.41
C THR A 987 -33.30 12.91 47.01
N ARG A 988 -32.42 13.83 46.60
CA ARG A 988 -32.31 14.39 45.24
C ARG A 988 -31.01 14.00 44.54
N SER A 989 -30.12 13.31 45.25
CA SER A 989 -28.85 12.85 44.71
C SER A 989 -28.32 11.62 45.45
N LEU A 990 -27.51 10.85 44.75
CA LEU A 990 -26.77 9.68 45.22
C LEU A 990 -25.33 9.77 44.73
N SER A 991 -24.39 9.31 45.54
CA SER A 991 -23.01 9.05 45.13
C SER A 991 -22.77 7.55 45.25
N VAL A 992 -22.52 6.89 44.12
CA VAL A 992 -22.38 5.43 44.00
C VAL A 992 -20.94 5.10 43.66
N ARG A 993 -20.19 4.58 44.63
CA ARG A 993 -18.82 4.11 44.41
C ARG A 993 -18.82 2.63 44.11
N PHE A 994 -18.14 2.22 43.05
CA PHE A 994 -18.09 0.83 42.58
C PHE A 994 -16.80 0.14 43.04
N GLU A 995 -16.93 -1.13 43.41
CA GLU A 995 -15.81 -1.98 43.82
C GLU A 995 -15.89 -3.33 43.08
N ALA A 996 -14.72 -3.92 42.81
CA ALA A 996 -14.61 -5.24 42.17
C ALA A 996 -13.75 -6.16 43.03
N GLU A 997 -14.17 -7.42 43.17
CA GLU A 997 -13.39 -8.43 43.91
C GLU A 997 -12.14 -8.88 43.17
N THR A 998 -12.21 -8.93 41.83
CA THR A 998 -11.09 -9.35 40.97
C THR A 998 -10.89 -8.33 39.87
N GLN A 999 -9.70 -7.73 39.82
CA GLN A 999 -9.31 -6.79 38.78
C GLN A 999 -8.70 -7.53 37.58
N GLN A 1000 -9.22 -7.29 36.38
CA GLN A 1000 -8.63 -7.84 35.16
C GLN A 1000 -7.35 -7.07 34.79
N THR A 1001 -6.42 -7.74 34.10
CA THR A 1001 -5.16 -7.13 33.65
C THR A 1001 -5.01 -7.23 32.14
N SER A 1002 -4.44 -6.19 31.55
CA SER A 1002 -4.07 -6.13 30.15
C SER A 1002 -2.57 -5.99 29.98
N VAL A 1003 -2.02 -6.61 28.93
CA VAL A 1003 -0.61 -6.55 28.57
C VAL A 1003 -0.41 -5.62 27.36
N ASP A 1004 0.59 -4.75 27.42
CA ASP A 1004 1.00 -3.91 26.27
C ASP A 1004 1.76 -4.77 25.25
N SER A 1005 1.34 -4.72 23.99
CA SER A 1005 1.86 -5.60 22.92
C SER A 1005 3.34 -5.42 22.59
N LEU A 1006 3.95 -4.27 22.92
CA LEU A 1006 5.34 -3.95 22.58
C LEU A 1006 6.29 -4.05 23.76
N THR A 1007 5.83 -3.67 24.95
CA THR A 1007 6.64 -3.60 26.18
C THR A 1007 6.43 -4.79 27.10
N ALA A 1008 5.38 -5.59 26.87
CA ALA A 1008 4.91 -6.64 27.77
C ALA A 1008 4.56 -6.15 29.20
N GLY A 1009 4.40 -4.84 29.39
CA GLY A 1009 3.97 -4.26 30.66
C GLY A 1009 2.50 -4.58 30.95
N ALA A 1010 2.19 -4.91 32.21
CA ALA A 1010 0.82 -5.15 32.64
C ALA A 1010 0.19 -3.88 33.21
N ARG A 1011 -1.09 -3.65 32.92
CA ARG A 1011 -1.91 -2.57 33.47
C ARG A 1011 -3.32 -3.07 33.83
N PRO A 1012 -4.00 -2.45 34.81
CA PRO A 1012 -5.38 -2.80 35.12
C PRO A 1012 -6.31 -2.48 33.94
N VAL A 1013 -7.35 -3.29 33.78
CA VAL A 1013 -8.46 -3.05 32.85
C VAL A 1013 -9.55 -2.28 33.61
N PRO A 1014 -10.07 -1.16 33.08
CA PRO A 1014 -11.11 -0.39 33.74
C PRO A 1014 -12.40 -1.19 33.89
N MET A 1015 -13.24 -0.81 34.85
CA MET A 1015 -14.61 -1.32 34.93
C MET A 1015 -15.53 -0.56 33.98
N THR A 1016 -16.69 -1.14 33.69
CA THR A 1016 -17.72 -0.51 32.85
C THR A 1016 -19.09 -0.61 33.52
N VAL A 1017 -19.87 0.46 33.43
CA VAL A 1017 -21.23 0.56 33.98
C VAL A 1017 -22.14 1.01 32.85
N SER A 1018 -22.95 0.10 32.33
CA SER A 1018 -23.84 0.36 31.19
C SER A 1018 -25.06 1.15 31.62
N GLU A 1019 -25.75 0.71 32.67
CA GLU A 1019 -26.99 1.37 33.12
C GLU A 1019 -27.15 1.30 34.64
N VAL A 1020 -27.64 2.37 35.24
CA VAL A 1020 -27.94 2.49 36.68
C VAL A 1020 -29.36 3.01 36.85
N GLU A 1021 -30.30 2.09 37.04
CA GLU A 1021 -31.69 2.44 37.35
C GLU A 1021 -31.85 2.69 38.86
N VAL A 1022 -32.38 3.85 39.23
CA VAL A 1022 -32.64 4.21 40.63
C VAL A 1022 -34.01 3.68 41.05
N LEU A 1023 -34.06 2.55 41.76
CA LEU A 1023 -35.31 1.91 42.15
C LEU A 1023 -36.10 2.77 43.15
N GLY A 1024 -37.34 3.13 42.79
CA GLY A 1024 -38.18 4.08 43.54
C GLY A 1024 -37.85 5.56 43.28
N GLY A 1025 -36.80 5.83 42.49
CA GLY A 1025 -36.41 7.15 41.99
C GLY A 1025 -37.24 7.60 40.77
N PRO A 1026 -36.82 8.68 40.09
CA PRO A 1026 -37.41 9.08 38.81
C PRO A 1026 -37.03 8.06 37.71
N ASP A 1027 -37.92 7.91 36.71
CA ASP A 1027 -37.62 7.13 35.51
C ASP A 1027 -36.51 7.81 34.70
N VAL A 1028 -35.63 7.01 34.11
CA VAL A 1028 -34.58 7.49 33.18
C VAL A 1028 -35.24 7.88 31.87
N ALA A 1029 -35.06 9.12 31.44
CA ALA A 1029 -35.44 9.61 30.12
C ALA A 1029 -34.30 10.46 29.55
N TYR A 1030 -33.96 10.20 28.30
CA TYR A 1030 -32.85 10.82 27.57
C TYR A 1030 -33.20 10.80 26.06
N GLU A 1031 -33.49 11.94 25.47
CA GLU A 1031 -33.89 12.06 24.07
C GLU A 1031 -32.65 12.12 23.16
N ALA A 1032 -32.04 10.95 22.89
CA ALA A 1032 -30.77 10.88 22.17
C ALA A 1032 -30.88 11.28 20.68
N ASP A 1033 -32.00 10.92 20.04
CA ASP A 1033 -32.15 10.87 18.58
C ASP A 1033 -32.89 12.05 17.96
N GLU A 1034 -33.50 12.89 18.79
CA GLU A 1034 -34.20 14.08 18.29
C GLU A 1034 -33.18 15.05 17.71
N VAL A 1035 -33.33 15.37 16.42
CA VAL A 1035 -32.50 16.37 15.73
C VAL A 1035 -33.12 17.74 15.96
N ASP A 1036 -32.40 18.60 16.67
CA ASP A 1036 -32.83 19.97 16.95
C ASP A 1036 -32.11 20.96 16.00
N GLU A 1037 -32.86 21.91 15.45
CA GLU A 1037 -32.29 23.08 14.76
C GLU A 1037 -31.93 24.15 15.79
N LEU A 1038 -30.63 24.38 15.96
CA LEU A 1038 -30.08 25.36 16.88
C LEU A 1038 -30.01 26.75 16.22
N PRO A 1039 -30.27 27.83 16.99
CA PRO A 1039 -30.28 29.19 16.45
C PRO A 1039 -28.89 29.66 16.00
N CYS A 1040 -28.86 30.71 15.18
CA CYS A 1040 -27.62 31.37 14.76
C CYS A 1040 -26.68 31.69 15.93
N GLY A 1041 -25.41 31.34 15.76
CA GLY A 1041 -24.37 31.48 16.77
C GLY A 1041 -24.17 30.23 17.64
N SER A 1042 -24.86 29.14 17.35
CA SER A 1042 -24.66 27.84 18.02
C SER A 1042 -23.45 27.07 17.49
N GLY A 1043 -23.04 27.32 16.24
CA GLY A 1043 -21.87 26.73 15.61
C GLY A 1043 -20.65 27.65 15.60
N PRO A 1044 -19.53 27.23 15.00
CA PRO A 1044 -18.37 28.08 14.83
C PRO A 1044 -18.66 29.22 13.83
N ASP A 1045 -18.10 30.39 14.10
CA ASP A 1045 -18.15 31.52 13.18
C ASP A 1045 -17.27 31.26 11.96
N VAL A 1046 -17.75 31.66 10.79
CA VAL A 1046 -16.98 31.64 9.53
C VAL A 1046 -16.58 33.06 9.18
N SER A 1047 -15.27 33.32 9.15
CA SER A 1047 -14.73 34.60 8.74
C SER A 1047 -14.45 34.59 7.24
N VAL A 1048 -15.09 35.47 6.46
CA VAL A 1048 -14.90 35.62 5.01
C VAL A 1048 -14.49 37.05 4.70
N GLY A 1049 -13.32 37.24 4.10
CA GLY A 1049 -12.81 38.58 3.76
C GLY A 1049 -12.63 39.52 4.96
N GLY A 1050 -12.45 38.96 6.17
CA GLY A 1050 -12.31 39.71 7.42
C GLY A 1050 -13.63 40.03 8.14
N GLU A 1051 -14.78 39.66 7.58
CA GLU A 1051 -16.09 39.77 8.21
C GLU A 1051 -16.51 38.41 8.80
N SER A 1052 -17.11 38.41 10.00
CA SER A 1052 -17.51 37.18 10.70
C SER A 1052 -18.99 36.88 10.49
N TYR A 1053 -19.31 35.65 10.11
CA TYR A 1053 -20.66 35.17 9.82
C TYR A 1053 -21.01 34.02 10.78
N GLN A 1054 -22.15 34.15 11.46
CA GLN A 1054 -22.63 33.12 12.39
C GLN A 1054 -23.21 31.92 11.64
N THR A 1055 -23.11 30.75 12.26
CA THR A 1055 -23.69 29.51 11.75
C THR A 1055 -24.87 29.04 12.61
N ALA A 1056 -25.85 28.41 11.97
CA ALA A 1056 -26.92 27.65 12.60
C ALA A 1056 -26.66 26.15 12.42
N VAL A 1057 -26.86 25.36 13.47
CA VAL A 1057 -26.46 23.93 13.51
C VAL A 1057 -27.69 23.06 13.59
N SER A 1058 -27.69 21.92 12.90
CA SER A 1058 -28.68 20.87 13.06
C SER A 1058 -28.00 19.63 13.63
N ALA A 1059 -28.34 19.23 14.86
CA ALA A 1059 -27.71 18.10 15.53
C ALA A 1059 -28.62 17.46 16.58
N SER A 1060 -28.42 16.16 16.81
CA SER A 1060 -28.98 15.40 17.93
C SER A 1060 -27.96 15.20 19.05
N ALA A 1061 -28.42 14.83 20.24
CA ALA A 1061 -27.53 14.51 21.36
C ALA A 1061 -26.61 13.32 21.03
N ARG A 1062 -27.13 12.28 20.35
CA ARG A 1062 -26.34 11.12 19.91
C ARG A 1062 -25.20 11.54 18.99
N GLN A 1063 -25.47 12.40 18.00
CA GLN A 1063 -24.43 12.90 17.09
C GLN A 1063 -23.33 13.67 17.82
N VAL A 1064 -23.67 14.44 18.86
CA VAL A 1064 -22.68 15.15 19.69
C VAL A 1064 -21.85 14.17 20.52
N VAL A 1065 -22.49 13.21 21.21
CA VAL A 1065 -21.81 12.23 22.07
C VAL A 1065 -20.89 11.30 21.27
N GLU A 1066 -21.31 10.89 20.08
CA GLU A 1066 -20.51 10.03 19.20
C GLU A 1066 -19.50 10.80 18.34
N ALA A 1067 -19.44 12.14 18.48
CA ALA A 1067 -18.63 13.02 17.64
C ALA A 1067 -18.84 12.80 16.14
N ALA A 1068 -20.07 12.48 15.74
CA ALA A 1068 -20.46 12.28 14.35
C ALA A 1068 -20.30 13.57 13.54
N VAL A 1069 -20.11 13.44 12.22
CA VAL A 1069 -20.11 14.59 11.32
C VAL A 1069 -21.52 15.20 11.29
N VAL A 1070 -21.63 16.48 11.62
CA VAL A 1070 -22.85 17.30 11.54
C VAL A 1070 -22.62 18.49 10.62
N THR A 1071 -23.72 19.07 10.14
CA THR A 1071 -23.68 20.21 9.23
C THR A 1071 -24.24 21.48 9.89
N ALA A 1072 -23.76 22.62 9.40
CA ALA A 1072 -24.22 23.94 9.78
C ALA A 1072 -24.33 24.83 8.54
N THR A 1073 -25.26 25.78 8.55
CA THR A 1073 -25.45 26.75 7.47
C THR A 1073 -25.06 28.15 7.92
N LEU A 1074 -24.55 28.97 7.00
CA LEU A 1074 -24.35 30.38 7.27
C LEU A 1074 -25.70 31.09 7.39
N CYS A 1075 -25.89 31.83 8.49
CA CYS A 1075 -27.13 32.58 8.72
C CYS A 1075 -27.29 33.78 7.80
N GLU A 1076 -26.16 34.34 7.35
CA GLU A 1076 -26.11 35.45 6.40
C GLU A 1076 -25.20 35.07 5.23
N ARG A 1077 -25.52 35.58 4.05
CA ARG A 1077 -24.77 35.25 2.83
C ARG A 1077 -23.62 36.24 2.62
N PRO A 1078 -22.35 35.80 2.69
CA PRO A 1078 -21.21 36.67 2.45
C PRO A 1078 -21.13 37.12 0.99
N VAL A 1079 -20.57 38.32 0.78
CA VAL A 1079 -20.26 38.84 -0.56
C VAL A 1079 -18.75 38.74 -0.81
N LEU A 1080 -18.37 37.81 -1.69
CA LEU A 1080 -16.98 37.66 -2.13
C LEU A 1080 -16.61 38.82 -3.06
N ARG A 1081 -15.39 39.34 -2.90
CA ARG A 1081 -14.80 40.32 -3.79
C ARG A 1081 -13.78 39.62 -4.69
N ALA A 1082 -13.61 40.13 -5.91
CA ALA A 1082 -12.50 39.71 -6.75
C ALA A 1082 -11.15 40.03 -6.05
N GLY A 1083 -10.18 39.14 -6.20
CA GLY A 1083 -8.87 39.18 -5.55
C GLY A 1083 -8.68 38.03 -4.57
N GLU A 1084 -7.83 38.26 -3.57
CA GLU A 1084 -7.56 37.31 -2.48
C GLU A 1084 -8.58 37.50 -1.34
N VAL A 1085 -9.29 36.43 -1.00
CA VAL A 1085 -10.30 36.42 0.07
C VAL A 1085 -9.93 35.36 1.11
N ALA A 1086 -9.57 35.80 2.31
CA ALA A 1086 -9.32 34.89 3.43
C ALA A 1086 -10.63 34.27 3.93
N VAL A 1087 -10.63 32.95 4.08
CA VAL A 1087 -11.70 32.14 4.68
C VAL A 1087 -11.11 31.42 5.89
N ARG A 1088 -11.70 31.68 7.07
CA ARG A 1088 -11.21 31.14 8.34
C ARG A 1088 -12.35 30.60 9.18
N ILE A 1089 -12.16 29.39 9.71
CA ILE A 1089 -13.06 28.78 10.69
C ILE A 1089 -12.21 28.27 11.85
N ASP A 1090 -12.35 28.88 13.02
CA ASP A 1090 -11.65 28.43 14.22
C ASP A 1090 -12.41 27.26 14.87
N ALA A 1091 -11.66 26.33 15.47
CA ALA A 1091 -12.25 25.39 16.39
C ALA A 1091 -12.76 26.11 17.65
N THR A 1092 -13.90 25.68 18.15
CA THR A 1092 -14.43 26.12 19.44
C THR A 1092 -14.34 24.96 20.44
N PHE A 1093 -14.62 25.24 21.71
CA PHE A 1093 -14.73 24.15 22.68
C PHE A 1093 -15.91 23.22 22.38
N SER A 1094 -16.88 23.59 21.56
CA SER A 1094 -18.00 22.71 21.19
C SER A 1094 -17.78 22.01 19.84
N TRP A 1095 -17.07 22.65 18.91
CA TRP A 1095 -17.05 22.24 17.50
C TRP A 1095 -15.65 22.31 16.89
N ILE A 1096 -15.28 21.24 16.20
CA ILE A 1096 -14.07 21.14 15.37
C ILE A 1096 -14.50 21.19 13.90
N PRO A 1097 -14.14 22.23 13.13
CA PRO A 1097 -14.51 22.33 11.73
C PRO A 1097 -13.74 21.31 10.88
N LEU A 1098 -14.45 20.66 9.95
CA LEU A 1098 -13.89 19.70 9.01
C LEU A 1098 -13.87 20.23 7.58
N GLY A 1099 -14.71 21.22 7.26
CA GLY A 1099 -14.65 21.93 6.00
C GLY A 1099 -15.84 22.85 5.76
N VAL A 1100 -15.82 23.53 4.62
CA VAL A 1100 -16.90 24.42 4.17
C VAL A 1100 -17.06 24.37 2.65
N VAL A 1101 -18.31 24.35 2.19
CA VAL A 1101 -18.68 24.63 0.80
C VAL A 1101 -19.19 26.06 0.72
N LEU A 1102 -18.64 26.84 -0.20
CA LEU A 1102 -19.14 28.16 -0.57
C LEU A 1102 -19.61 28.10 -2.02
N SER A 1103 -20.88 28.41 -2.29
CA SER A 1103 -21.44 28.35 -3.65
C SER A 1103 -22.45 29.47 -3.89
N PRO A 1104 -22.59 29.98 -5.12
CA PRO A 1104 -23.60 30.99 -5.42
C PRO A 1104 -25.00 30.36 -5.31
N PRO A 1105 -26.04 31.13 -4.93
CA PRO A 1105 -27.41 30.64 -4.92
C PRO A 1105 -27.84 30.11 -6.30
N GLY A 1106 -28.25 28.84 -6.36
CA GLY A 1106 -28.59 28.17 -7.63
C GLY A 1106 -27.37 27.78 -8.48
N GLY A 1107 -26.19 27.69 -7.86
CA GLY A 1107 -24.95 27.23 -8.47
C GLY A 1107 -24.95 25.74 -8.85
N PRO A 1108 -23.82 25.23 -9.35
CA PRO A 1108 -23.72 23.88 -9.90
C PRO A 1108 -23.96 22.74 -8.89
N LEU A 1109 -23.83 23.02 -7.59
CA LEU A 1109 -24.11 22.07 -6.50
C LEU A 1109 -25.55 22.17 -5.96
N GLY A 1110 -26.40 22.99 -6.59
CA GLY A 1110 -27.77 23.26 -6.11
C GLY A 1110 -27.80 24.21 -4.92
N THR A 1111 -28.84 24.10 -4.08
CA THR A 1111 -29.04 24.91 -2.88
C THR A 1111 -28.23 24.36 -1.71
N VAL A 1112 -27.06 24.94 -1.46
CA VAL A 1112 -26.18 24.56 -0.33
C VAL A 1112 -26.70 25.02 1.03
N ASP A 1113 -27.67 25.94 1.07
CA ASP A 1113 -28.29 26.49 2.28
C ASP A 1113 -29.50 25.69 2.79
N ASP A 1114 -29.97 24.67 2.06
CA ASP A 1114 -31.12 23.85 2.48
C ASP A 1114 -30.67 22.52 3.11
N LEU A 1115 -30.96 22.35 4.41
CA LEU A 1115 -30.64 21.12 5.17
C LEU A 1115 -31.66 20.01 4.94
N SER A 1116 -32.73 20.23 4.17
CA SER A 1116 -33.71 19.19 3.86
C SER A 1116 -33.08 18.12 2.95
N ALA A 1117 -32.72 17.00 3.58
CA ALA A 1117 -32.18 15.83 2.92
C ALA A 1117 -33.30 15.10 2.15
N GLU A 1118 -33.46 15.39 0.85
CA GLU A 1118 -34.06 14.41 -0.04
C GLU A 1118 -32.99 13.36 -0.38
N SER A 1119 -33.10 12.18 0.25
CA SER A 1119 -32.22 11.04 0.01
C SER A 1119 -32.50 10.40 -1.34
N PHE A 1120 -32.05 11.02 -2.43
CA PHE A 1120 -31.93 10.37 -3.73
C PHE A 1120 -30.46 10.02 -3.97
N GLY A 1121 -30.07 8.80 -3.54
CA GLY A 1121 -28.80 8.23 -3.97
C GLY A 1121 -28.91 7.75 -5.42
N PRO A 1122 -27.88 7.98 -6.27
CA PRO A 1122 -27.89 7.48 -7.64
C PRO A 1122 -28.00 5.95 -7.66
N ALA A 1123 -28.64 5.40 -8.69
CA ALA A 1123 -28.80 3.96 -8.83
C ALA A 1123 -27.43 3.28 -8.95
N GLY A 1124 -27.20 2.21 -8.19
CA GLY A 1124 -25.97 1.44 -8.24
C GLY A 1124 -25.92 0.50 -9.45
N VAL A 1125 -24.77 0.40 -10.10
CA VAL A 1125 -24.50 -0.68 -11.05
C VAL A 1125 -24.48 -2.02 -10.27
N PRO A 1126 -25.20 -3.07 -10.73
CA PRO A 1126 -25.30 -4.32 -9.99
C PRO A 1126 -23.94 -4.95 -9.68
N VAL A 1127 -23.79 -5.45 -8.45
CA VAL A 1127 -22.57 -6.13 -8.00
C VAL A 1127 -22.33 -7.40 -8.82
N GLY A 1128 -21.08 -7.62 -9.23
CA GLY A 1128 -20.66 -8.75 -10.07
C GLY A 1128 -20.57 -8.40 -11.57
N THR A 1129 -20.98 -7.19 -11.96
CA THR A 1129 -20.78 -6.64 -13.31
C THR A 1129 -19.32 -6.69 -13.72
N ILE A 1130 -18.40 -6.21 -12.86
CA ILE A 1130 -16.96 -6.13 -13.15
C ILE A 1130 -16.38 -7.53 -13.46
N GLY A 1131 -16.77 -8.54 -12.67
CA GLY A 1131 -16.36 -9.93 -12.88
C GLY A 1131 -16.94 -10.54 -14.16
N ALA A 1132 -18.20 -10.25 -14.48
CA ALA A 1132 -18.89 -10.79 -15.66
C ALA A 1132 -18.34 -10.22 -16.99
N THR A 1133 -17.94 -8.95 -17.00
CA THR A 1133 -17.46 -8.24 -18.19
C THR A 1133 -16.05 -8.59 -18.65
N GLY A 1134 -15.27 -9.30 -17.82
CA GLY A 1134 -13.96 -9.86 -18.22
C GLY A 1134 -14.09 -11.05 -19.19
N GLY A 1135 -15.27 -11.68 -19.26
CA GLY A 1135 -15.58 -12.75 -20.20
C GLY A 1135 -16.22 -12.28 -21.52
N ALA A 1136 -16.43 -13.21 -22.46
CA ALA A 1136 -17.00 -12.89 -23.78
C ALA A 1136 -18.46 -12.36 -23.77
N GLY A 1137 -19.15 -12.43 -22.64
CA GLY A 1137 -20.59 -12.15 -22.51
C GLY A 1137 -20.98 -10.68 -22.35
N GLY A 1138 -20.08 -9.84 -21.79
CA GLY A 1138 -20.42 -8.47 -21.39
C GLY A 1138 -21.50 -8.41 -20.29
N ALA A 1139 -21.89 -7.21 -19.89
CA ALA A 1139 -23.00 -6.95 -18.96
C ALA A 1139 -23.99 -5.94 -19.55
N GLU A 1140 -25.28 -6.08 -19.22
CA GLU A 1140 -26.32 -5.12 -19.60
C GLU A 1140 -26.74 -4.32 -18.37
N ILE A 1141 -26.73 -2.99 -18.50
CA ILE A 1141 -27.14 -2.03 -17.48
C ILE A 1141 -28.41 -1.34 -17.97
N ASP A 1142 -29.46 -1.35 -17.15
CA ASP A 1142 -30.68 -0.62 -17.42
C ASP A 1142 -30.48 0.87 -17.12
N VAL A 1143 -30.99 1.73 -18.00
CA VAL A 1143 -30.92 3.20 -17.88
C VAL A 1143 -32.28 3.80 -18.24
N ASP A 1144 -32.66 4.89 -17.58
CA ASP A 1144 -33.96 5.54 -17.77
C ASP A 1144 -33.82 6.90 -18.49
N GLY A 1145 -33.35 6.87 -19.75
CA GLY A 1145 -33.16 8.07 -20.58
C GLY A 1145 -31.69 8.52 -20.67
N PRO A 1146 -31.40 9.85 -20.74
CA PRO A 1146 -30.02 10.31 -20.66
C PRO A 1146 -29.44 9.94 -19.30
N ALA A 1147 -28.30 9.28 -19.31
CA ALA A 1147 -27.64 8.87 -18.07
C ALA A 1147 -26.13 8.78 -18.27
N THR A 1148 -25.37 9.07 -17.22
CA THR A 1148 -23.95 8.78 -17.15
C THR A 1148 -23.76 7.46 -16.40
N VAL A 1149 -23.31 6.43 -17.11
CA VAL A 1149 -22.98 5.11 -16.53
C VAL A 1149 -21.51 5.11 -16.15
N VAL A 1150 -21.23 4.95 -14.87
CA VAL A 1150 -19.89 4.89 -14.28
C VAL A 1150 -19.61 3.47 -13.82
N LEU A 1151 -18.43 2.95 -14.15
CA LEU A 1151 -17.93 1.65 -13.73
C LEU A 1151 -16.67 1.86 -12.89
N ALA A 1152 -16.59 1.21 -11.72
CA ALA A 1152 -15.48 1.34 -10.77
C ALA A 1152 -14.22 0.56 -11.21
N VAL A 1153 -13.73 0.84 -12.41
CA VAL A 1153 -12.49 0.33 -13.00
C VAL A 1153 -11.64 1.49 -13.50
N PRO A 1154 -10.30 1.36 -13.53
CA PRO A 1154 -9.44 2.40 -14.07
C PRO A 1154 -9.82 2.74 -15.51
N ALA A 1155 -9.94 4.03 -15.78
CA ALA A 1155 -10.19 4.55 -17.11
C ALA A 1155 -9.03 4.16 -18.02
N GLY A 1156 -9.36 3.51 -19.14
CA GLY A 1156 -8.36 2.84 -19.95
C GLY A 1156 -8.92 2.44 -21.30
N LYS A 1157 -8.01 2.12 -22.22
CA LYS A 1157 -8.41 1.68 -23.56
C LYS A 1157 -8.94 0.24 -23.47
N GLY A 1158 -9.95 -0.08 -24.27
CA GLY A 1158 -10.47 -1.45 -24.43
C GLY A 1158 -11.85 -1.67 -23.80
N TRP A 1159 -12.24 -0.90 -22.78
CA TRP A 1159 -13.63 -0.89 -22.32
C TRP A 1159 -14.52 -0.17 -23.33
N THR A 1160 -15.62 -0.81 -23.71
CA THR A 1160 -16.59 -0.27 -24.66
C THR A 1160 -17.99 -0.41 -24.11
N ALA A 1161 -18.77 0.65 -24.27
CA ALA A 1161 -20.20 0.66 -23.99
C ALA A 1161 -20.97 0.83 -25.29
N VAL A 1162 -22.05 0.08 -25.46
CA VAL A 1162 -22.91 0.15 -26.64
C VAL A 1162 -24.36 0.35 -26.21
N ALA A 1163 -24.99 1.40 -26.73
CA ALA A 1163 -26.43 1.65 -26.61
C ALA A 1163 -27.05 1.72 -28.01
N ASP A 1164 -28.19 1.05 -28.22
CA ASP A 1164 -28.90 1.00 -29.52
C ASP A 1164 -28.02 0.65 -30.74
N GLY A 1165 -27.01 -0.21 -30.52
CA GLY A 1165 -26.06 -0.63 -31.56
C GLY A 1165 -25.00 0.41 -31.93
N ARG A 1166 -24.89 1.52 -31.18
CA ARG A 1166 -23.83 2.52 -31.33
C ARG A 1166 -22.88 2.48 -30.15
N GLU A 1167 -21.60 2.54 -30.42
CA GLU A 1167 -20.56 2.66 -29.40
C GLU A 1167 -20.59 4.07 -28.79
N LEU A 1168 -20.56 4.13 -27.47
CA LEU A 1168 -20.59 5.37 -26.71
C LEU A 1168 -19.16 5.89 -26.48
N PRO A 1169 -18.95 7.21 -26.49
CA PRO A 1169 -17.64 7.78 -26.17
C PRO A 1169 -17.27 7.50 -24.71
N SER A 1170 -16.06 6.98 -24.51
CA SER A 1170 -15.47 6.79 -23.18
C SER A 1170 -15.10 8.13 -22.56
N LEU A 1171 -15.35 8.28 -21.26
CA LEU A 1171 -14.96 9.44 -20.47
C LEU A 1171 -14.42 8.99 -19.10
N THR A 1172 -13.63 9.84 -18.46
CA THR A 1172 -13.06 9.59 -17.13
C THR A 1172 -13.77 10.46 -16.11
N VAL A 1173 -14.27 9.85 -15.04
CA VAL A 1173 -14.89 10.54 -13.90
C VAL A 1173 -14.14 10.24 -12.61
N ASP A 1174 -14.34 11.06 -11.60
CA ASP A 1174 -13.67 10.99 -10.29
C ASP A 1174 -12.14 11.00 -10.39
N GLY A 1175 -11.59 11.40 -11.55
CA GLY A 1175 -10.16 11.41 -11.87
C GLY A 1175 -9.56 10.05 -12.20
N TRP A 1176 -10.34 8.97 -12.17
CA TRP A 1176 -9.82 7.62 -12.40
C TRP A 1176 -10.81 6.60 -12.97
N ALA A 1177 -12.11 6.74 -12.72
CA ALA A 1177 -13.10 5.72 -13.05
C ALA A 1177 -13.55 5.83 -14.52
N GLN A 1178 -13.86 4.69 -15.12
CA GLN A 1178 -14.36 4.60 -16.49
C GLN A 1178 -15.86 4.91 -16.55
N ALA A 1179 -16.28 5.80 -17.45
CA ALA A 1179 -17.69 6.11 -17.64
C ALA A 1179 -18.07 6.32 -19.12
N TRP A 1180 -19.39 6.40 -19.38
CA TRP A 1180 -20.00 6.66 -20.68
C TRP A 1180 -21.33 7.42 -20.53
N GLN A 1181 -21.60 8.33 -21.44
CA GLN A 1181 -22.89 9.02 -21.53
C GLN A 1181 -23.83 8.27 -22.48
N ALA A 1182 -24.95 7.79 -21.96
CA ALA A 1182 -26.06 7.24 -22.73
C ALA A 1182 -26.91 8.39 -23.29
N PRO A 1183 -27.26 8.37 -24.59
CA PRO A 1183 -28.11 9.39 -25.19
C PRO A 1183 -29.58 9.25 -24.78
N ASP A 1184 -30.35 10.34 -24.94
CA ASP A 1184 -31.80 10.37 -24.73
C ASP A 1184 -32.51 9.19 -25.41
N GLY A 1185 -33.43 8.56 -24.66
CA GLY A 1185 -34.25 7.44 -25.13
C GLY A 1185 -33.56 6.08 -25.08
N SER A 1186 -32.32 6.00 -24.61
CA SER A 1186 -31.67 4.73 -24.28
C SER A 1186 -32.40 4.05 -23.13
N SER A 1187 -32.65 2.75 -23.25
CA SER A 1187 -33.17 1.94 -22.14
C SER A 1187 -32.13 0.99 -21.54
N ARG A 1188 -31.08 0.68 -22.30
CA ARG A 1188 -30.04 -0.29 -21.93
C ARG A 1188 -28.68 0.06 -22.51
N VAL A 1189 -27.64 -0.12 -21.71
CA VAL A 1189 -26.23 0.03 -22.09
C VAL A 1189 -25.52 -1.31 -21.90
N ARG A 1190 -24.89 -1.84 -22.96
CA ARG A 1190 -24.08 -3.06 -22.88
C ARG A 1190 -22.61 -2.72 -22.70
N LEU A 1191 -22.01 -3.17 -21.60
CA LEU A 1191 -20.60 -3.00 -21.26
C LEU A 1191 -19.80 -4.25 -21.61
N ARG A 1192 -18.60 -4.09 -22.19
CA ARG A 1192 -17.64 -5.19 -22.43
C ARG A 1192 -16.21 -4.68 -22.57
N TYR A 1193 -15.24 -5.54 -22.25
CA TYR A 1193 -13.83 -5.33 -22.60
C TYR A 1193 -13.55 -5.92 -24.00
N SER A 1194 -13.42 -5.08 -25.03
CA SER A 1194 -13.44 -5.48 -26.44
C SER A 1194 -12.07 -5.88 -27.02
N SER A 1195 -10.96 -5.43 -26.42
CA SER A 1195 -9.60 -5.61 -26.94
C SER A 1195 -9.04 -7.05 -26.82
N VAL A 1196 -9.76 -7.93 -26.11
CA VAL A 1196 -9.40 -9.35 -25.91
C VAL A 1196 -9.38 -10.12 -27.22
N GLU A 1197 -10.32 -9.84 -28.13
CA GLU A 1197 -10.42 -10.55 -29.42
C GLU A 1197 -9.22 -10.22 -30.31
N GLU A 1198 -8.79 -8.96 -30.31
CA GLU A 1198 -7.59 -8.51 -31.02
C GLU A 1198 -6.34 -9.25 -30.54
N LEU A 1199 -6.17 -9.35 -29.20
CA LEU A 1199 -5.06 -10.09 -28.60
C LEU A 1199 -5.09 -11.57 -29.01
N ARG A 1200 -6.26 -12.23 -28.87
CA ARG A 1200 -6.44 -13.65 -29.20
C ARG A 1200 -6.07 -13.94 -30.66
N VAL A 1201 -6.57 -13.14 -31.59
CA VAL A 1201 -6.31 -13.33 -33.03
C VAL A 1201 -4.84 -13.04 -33.36
N ALA A 1202 -4.32 -11.89 -32.93
CA ALA A 1202 -2.97 -11.47 -33.29
C ALA A 1202 -1.89 -12.37 -32.67
N ALA A 1203 -2.00 -12.68 -31.37
CA ALA A 1203 -1.08 -13.59 -30.69
C ALA A 1203 -1.21 -15.02 -31.22
N GLY A 1204 -2.43 -15.49 -31.53
CA GLY A 1204 -2.69 -16.81 -32.10
C GLY A 1204 -2.04 -16.98 -33.48
N VAL A 1205 -2.21 -16.02 -34.39
CA VAL A 1205 -1.57 -16.03 -35.71
C VAL A 1205 -0.05 -15.99 -35.60
N ALA A 1206 0.49 -15.17 -34.71
CA ALA A 1206 1.92 -15.08 -34.47
C ALA A 1206 2.50 -16.37 -33.87
N ALA A 1207 1.76 -17.05 -32.98
CA ALA A 1207 2.15 -18.33 -32.39
C ALA A 1207 2.26 -19.45 -33.45
N LEU A 1208 1.43 -19.44 -34.50
CA LEU A 1208 1.58 -20.36 -35.65
C LEU A 1208 2.93 -20.17 -36.36
N GLY A 1209 3.45 -18.94 -36.39
CA GLY A 1209 4.80 -18.63 -36.87
C GLY A 1209 5.88 -19.34 -36.06
N TRP A 1210 5.80 -19.27 -34.72
CA TRP A 1210 6.71 -19.99 -33.84
C TRP A 1210 6.62 -21.52 -34.02
N VAL A 1211 5.41 -22.07 -34.16
CA VAL A 1211 5.21 -23.51 -34.44
C VAL A 1211 5.87 -23.90 -35.77
N ALA A 1212 5.77 -23.07 -36.82
CA ALA A 1212 6.46 -23.33 -38.08
C ALA A 1212 8.00 -23.35 -37.92
N VAL A 1213 8.57 -22.47 -37.10
CA VAL A 1213 10.01 -22.47 -36.77
C VAL A 1213 10.40 -23.73 -36.00
N LEU A 1214 9.58 -24.16 -35.03
CA LEU A 1214 9.77 -25.41 -34.29
C LEU A 1214 9.78 -26.63 -35.22
N LEU A 1215 8.80 -26.74 -36.13
CA LEU A 1215 8.73 -27.81 -37.13
C LEU A 1215 9.95 -27.79 -38.05
N LEU A 1216 10.43 -26.61 -38.46
CA LEU A 1216 11.63 -26.46 -39.26
C LEU A 1216 12.90 -26.95 -38.51
N ALA A 1217 13.01 -26.65 -37.22
CA ALA A 1217 14.12 -27.07 -36.36
C ALA A 1217 14.19 -28.59 -36.18
N VAL A 1218 13.03 -29.26 -36.13
CA VAL A 1218 12.90 -30.73 -35.89
C VAL A 1218 12.89 -31.55 -37.20
N SER A 1219 12.60 -30.94 -38.36
CA SER A 1219 12.47 -31.66 -39.64
C SER A 1219 13.71 -32.46 -40.09
N SER A 1220 13.62 -33.79 -40.06
CA SER A 1220 14.65 -34.72 -40.51
C SER A 1220 14.49 -35.08 -42.00
N ARG A 1221 15.07 -34.29 -42.92
CA ARG A 1221 15.37 -34.82 -44.27
C ARG A 1221 16.78 -35.37 -44.30
N SER A 1222 16.91 -36.67 -44.04
CA SER A 1222 18.08 -37.46 -44.39
C SER A 1222 18.18 -37.55 -45.92
N ARG A 1223 18.86 -36.59 -46.56
CA ARG A 1223 19.43 -36.87 -47.89
C ARG A 1223 20.68 -37.71 -47.70
N THR A 1224 20.49 -39.01 -47.56
CA THR A 1224 21.54 -40.01 -47.77
C THR A 1224 22.06 -39.84 -49.21
N ARG A 1225 23.13 -39.07 -49.39
CA ARG A 1225 23.95 -39.16 -50.59
C ARG A 1225 24.66 -40.50 -50.53
N ARG A 1226 24.17 -41.49 -51.30
CA ARG A 1226 24.94 -42.69 -51.63
C ARG A 1226 26.27 -42.23 -52.27
N PRO A 1227 27.44 -42.69 -51.80
CA PRO A 1227 28.69 -42.43 -52.47
C PRO A 1227 28.68 -43.15 -53.82
N GLY A 1228 28.91 -42.41 -54.90
CA GLY A 1228 29.05 -42.96 -56.25
C GLY A 1228 30.33 -43.79 -56.33
N MET A 1229 30.21 -45.03 -56.82
CA MET A 1229 31.35 -45.83 -57.28
C MET A 1229 32.10 -45.10 -58.41
N PRO A 1230 33.43 -45.18 -58.47
CA PRO A 1230 34.18 -44.74 -59.62
C PRO A 1230 33.97 -45.73 -60.79
N ARG A 1231 33.62 -45.22 -61.98
CA ARG A 1231 33.80 -45.96 -63.24
C ARG A 1231 35.24 -45.74 -63.72
N ARG A 1232 35.80 -46.83 -64.24
CA ARG A 1232 37.19 -47.08 -64.66
C ARG A 1232 37.87 -45.94 -65.41
#